data_AF-A0AAV0TWN3-F1
#
_entry.id   AF-A0AAV0TWN3-F1
#
_cell.length_a   1.000
_cell.length_b   1.000
_cell.length_c   1.000
_cell.angle_alpha   90.00
_cell.angle_beta   90.00
_cell.angle_gamma   90.00
#
_symmetry.space_group_name_H-M   'P 1'
#
loop_
_entity.id
_entity.type
_entity.pdbx_description
1 polymer ?
#
loop_
_entity_poly.entity_id
_entity_poly.type
_entity_poly.pdbx_seq_one_letter_code
_entity_poly.pdbx_strand_id
1 'polypeptide(L)'
;METAAKAFEQHVELDEGVLATSAPLETIQLGRVILHVSEGLVKSPELSQKTRNVQTQLVDNKAIGAASAIGELLSLLKDNKEALEYFKGSIVRVLTGQTLPSHPPVFGGTTPESVSDVVEVQVTAMAGETVATPVASADKEVLGGEKAAPIVGNETGSARKHSLEKETTTTESEANCKRLKTGNTESATNNDAALPLRTALAEETKYDSEEAKARATNPVHTIPTQWEHLYYKQVEVINVSNRLAKEKVQAKRFAGEPFLLEGHAGWLKLAHGWVKPDGTLDTTAFLHGIHDVKVPVLERNYEERRPIKTHLPLSYYVKNYWEHGKSDYYLHQWQFPLDPKASSLLRDKSEELPVLGDNLLQYWLDAVRGDNPLQYLFMGQKSTMSRMHSDPGGLGITIAPIIGTKRVTMLHRDAAKLDSVHESVNFHDIDLDKSPQLAFLPAWRVSVKPGQILYMPESTLHSCENVTACLSYHRFHLDTVNLTGFLRSFLAQDSPSINHAEILWNAAHDVMSAIENAYQANDEVLDNTVVTLRKLDTLRGLRHACRMLSLEQVLPTEDSWDWKKLLDDIDLMLMRVDPSAKLKLTTTLAQGSSVSGKAVDGLNGEEAARAKQVVEAAANKKKLFQSKVATTAANAHWDSLNLKVGDTIGVQVFEKRNRAEVLKVVHDKVLVQIHYSDWESIYDEYLPVSCLFQRKKGKKVALKKTPEVDETVMARWGSKGDLYNAKVLKVVRTNACYVHYLKYEKDWDQWILPGHIFRKYPDP
;
A
#
# COMPACT_ATOMS: atom_id res chain seq x y z
N MET A 1 23.27 18.17 25.86
CA MET A 1 22.90 19.55 25.42
C MET A 1 23.66 19.88 24.16
N GLU A 2 24.97 20.22 24.19
CA GLU A 2 25.76 20.54 22.98
C GLU A 2 25.52 19.65 21.74
N THR A 3 25.31 18.35 21.94
CA THR A 3 25.12 17.36 20.88
C THR A 3 23.92 17.63 19.96
N ALA A 4 22.81 18.20 20.49
CA ALA A 4 21.59 18.42 19.71
C ALA A 4 21.68 19.69 18.86
N ALA A 5 22.19 20.79 19.44
CA ALA A 5 22.47 22.02 18.71
C ALA A 5 23.47 21.78 17.56
N LYS A 6 24.62 21.14 17.83
CA LYS A 6 25.64 20.83 16.80
C LYS A 6 25.11 19.90 15.71
N ALA A 7 24.28 18.93 16.03
CA ALA A 7 23.65 18.06 15.02
C ALA A 7 22.60 18.82 14.18
N PHE A 8 21.84 19.74 14.79
CA PHE A 8 20.91 20.60 14.05
C PHE A 8 21.66 21.50 13.07
N GLU A 9 22.73 22.16 13.53
CA GLU A 9 23.59 23.02 12.70
C GLU A 9 24.36 22.23 11.61
N GLN A 10 24.51 20.90 11.73
CA GLN A 10 25.06 20.02 10.69
C GLN A 10 24.03 19.48 9.69
N HIS A 11 22.74 19.47 10.04
CA HIS A 11 21.65 18.90 9.24
C HIS A 11 20.67 19.95 8.68
N VAL A 12 20.76 21.19 9.16
CA VAL A 12 19.87 22.31 8.86
C VAL A 12 20.69 23.60 8.78
N GLU A 13 21.07 23.98 7.56
CA GLU A 13 21.75 25.24 7.27
C GLU A 13 20.72 26.28 6.77
N LEU A 14 20.88 27.54 7.19
CA LEU A 14 20.00 28.66 6.84
C LEU A 14 20.82 29.70 6.08
N ASP A 15 20.76 29.66 4.75
CA ASP A 15 21.49 30.57 3.87
C ASP A 15 20.52 31.37 2.99
N GLU A 16 20.71 32.69 2.94
CA GLU A 16 19.83 33.70 2.31
C GLU A 16 18.29 33.50 2.50
N GLY A 17 17.87 32.86 3.60
CA GLY A 17 16.45 32.56 3.88
C GLY A 17 15.93 31.28 3.24
N VAL A 18 16.79 30.51 2.55
CA VAL A 18 16.54 29.13 2.11
C VAL A 18 17.00 28.16 3.19
N LEU A 19 16.22 27.12 3.42
CA LEU A 19 16.54 26.05 4.37
C LEU A 19 17.21 24.89 3.61
N ALA A 20 18.52 24.75 3.77
CA ALA A 20 19.28 23.62 3.23
C ALA A 20 19.32 22.49 4.27
N THR A 21 18.56 21.41 4.04
CA THR A 21 18.56 20.22 4.91
C THR A 21 19.21 19.02 4.23
N SER A 22 19.91 18.18 5.01
CA SER A 22 20.63 17.01 4.46
C SER A 22 19.73 15.91 3.88
N ALA A 23 18.41 16.03 4.08
CA ALA A 23 17.35 15.26 3.43
C ALA A 23 16.13 16.19 3.26
N PRO A 24 15.24 15.97 2.28
CA PRO A 24 14.04 16.80 2.13
C PRO A 24 13.08 16.63 3.31
N LEU A 25 12.76 17.72 4.00
CA LEU A 25 11.79 17.74 5.10
C LEU A 25 10.40 18.13 4.58
N GLU A 26 9.47 17.18 4.56
CA GLU A 26 8.10 17.43 4.09
C GLU A 26 7.34 18.40 5.02
N THR A 27 6.51 19.26 4.44
CA THR A 27 5.65 20.22 5.18
C THR A 27 4.78 19.54 6.24
N ILE A 28 4.27 18.34 5.97
CA ILE A 28 3.47 17.55 6.90
C ILE A 28 4.32 17.04 8.08
N GLN A 29 5.55 16.60 7.81
CA GLN A 29 6.48 16.11 8.84
C GLN A 29 6.94 17.26 9.75
N LEU A 30 7.31 18.41 9.17
CA LEU A 30 7.60 19.62 9.94
C LEU A 30 6.37 20.04 10.76
N GLY A 31 5.18 20.11 10.15
CA GLY A 31 3.93 20.43 10.84
C GLY A 31 3.66 19.56 12.07
N ARG A 32 3.92 18.25 12.00
CA ARG A 32 3.86 17.33 13.14
C ARG A 32 4.88 17.69 14.23
N VAL A 33 6.11 18.07 13.87
CA VAL A 33 7.10 18.56 14.85
C VAL A 33 6.62 19.82 15.56
N ILE A 34 6.05 20.80 14.82
CA ILE A 34 5.54 22.04 15.42
C ILE A 34 4.39 21.75 16.41
N LEU A 35 3.44 20.90 16.00
CA LEU A 35 2.33 20.49 16.85
C LEU A 35 2.81 19.82 18.13
N HIS A 36 3.79 18.91 18.03
CA HIS A 36 4.35 18.21 19.20
C HIS A 36 5.06 19.17 20.17
N VAL A 37 5.79 20.18 19.67
CA VAL A 37 6.37 21.23 20.52
C VAL A 37 5.27 22.07 21.19
N SER A 38 4.22 22.43 20.44
CA SER A 38 3.05 23.16 20.97
C SER A 38 2.35 22.40 22.10
N GLU A 39 2.20 21.08 21.96
CA GLU A 39 1.59 20.21 22.97
C GLU A 39 2.47 20.06 24.22
N GLY A 40 3.80 20.09 24.11
CA GLY A 40 4.70 20.13 25.27
C GLY A 40 4.65 21.45 26.06
N LEU A 41 4.20 22.54 25.43
CA LEU A 41 4.12 23.89 26.01
C LEU A 41 2.88 24.12 26.90
N VAL A 42 2.30 23.07 27.51
CA VAL A 42 1.09 23.15 28.37
C VAL A 42 1.18 24.23 29.45
N LYS A 43 2.37 24.40 30.07
CA LYS A 43 2.63 25.38 31.13
C LYS A 43 2.94 26.79 30.60
N SER A 44 2.79 27.04 29.30
CA SER A 44 3.01 28.32 28.64
C SER A 44 1.98 28.53 27.51
N PRO A 45 0.67 28.68 27.85
CA PRO A 45 -0.43 28.60 26.89
C PRO A 45 -0.34 29.66 25.77
N GLU A 46 0.16 30.87 26.05
CA GLU A 46 0.42 31.85 25.00
C GLU A 46 1.45 31.39 23.97
N LEU A 47 2.52 30.73 24.43
CA LEU A 47 3.58 30.24 23.57
C LEU A 47 3.12 28.99 22.80
N SER A 48 2.37 28.10 23.47
CA SER A 48 1.67 26.98 22.82
C SER A 48 0.74 27.46 21.70
N GLN A 49 -0.05 28.52 21.92
CA GLN A 49 -0.93 29.07 20.89
C GLN A 49 -0.14 29.77 19.77
N LYS A 50 0.92 30.51 20.08
CA LYS A 50 1.82 31.11 19.07
C LYS A 50 2.43 30.03 18.18
N THR A 51 2.89 28.90 18.72
CA THR A 51 3.42 27.79 17.89
C THR A 51 2.34 27.06 17.09
N ARG A 52 1.09 26.94 17.57
CA ARG A 52 -0.04 26.46 16.73
C ARG A 52 -0.29 27.38 15.54
N ASN A 53 -0.28 28.70 15.75
CA ASN A 53 -0.50 29.66 14.67
C ASN A 53 0.56 29.51 13.56
N VAL A 54 1.80 29.14 13.88
CA VAL A 54 2.83 28.82 12.88
C VAL A 54 2.52 27.50 12.16
N GLN A 55 2.09 26.45 12.87
CA GLN A 55 1.68 25.17 12.25
C GLN A 55 0.50 25.37 11.29
N THR A 56 -0.54 26.11 11.70
CA THR A 56 -1.70 26.41 10.85
C THR A 56 -1.33 27.27 9.64
N GLN A 57 -0.39 28.22 9.79
CA GLN A 57 0.13 28.98 8.64
C GLN A 57 0.95 28.11 7.67
N LEU A 58 1.70 27.13 8.17
CA LEU A 58 2.53 26.23 7.36
C LEU A 58 1.72 25.13 6.64
N VAL A 59 0.80 24.46 7.36
CA VAL A 59 0.12 23.24 6.90
C VAL A 59 -1.23 23.55 6.28
N ASP A 60 -2.09 24.26 7.02
CA ASP A 60 -3.51 24.41 6.70
C ASP A 60 -3.71 25.55 5.68
N ASN A 61 -3.12 26.72 5.96
CA ASN A 61 -3.22 27.91 5.12
C ASN A 61 -2.13 27.98 4.04
N LYS A 62 -1.03 27.22 4.18
CA LYS A 62 0.16 27.21 3.28
C LYS A 62 0.72 28.62 2.98
N ALA A 63 0.61 29.51 3.95
CA ALA A 63 0.94 30.94 3.85
C ALA A 63 2.43 31.25 4.10
N ILE A 64 3.14 30.35 4.79
CA ILE A 64 4.58 30.46 5.08
C ILE A 64 5.32 29.20 4.62
N GLY A 65 6.57 29.36 4.18
CA GLY A 65 7.43 28.23 3.81
C GLY A 65 8.06 27.54 5.02
N ALA A 66 8.60 26.33 4.82
CA ALA A 66 9.28 25.58 5.87
C ALA A 66 10.46 26.35 6.53
N ALA A 67 11.22 27.12 5.72
CA ALA A 67 12.29 27.98 6.20
C ALA A 67 11.77 29.07 7.17
N SER A 68 10.72 29.79 6.77
CA SER A 68 10.04 30.81 7.57
C SER A 68 9.49 30.23 8.87
N ALA A 69 8.79 29.09 8.80
CA ALA A 69 8.22 28.42 9.97
C ALA A 69 9.30 27.96 10.97
N ILE A 70 10.46 27.48 10.49
CA ILE A 70 11.59 27.14 11.37
C ILE A 70 12.21 28.40 11.98
N GLY A 71 12.42 29.47 11.20
CA GLY A 71 12.94 30.75 11.72
C GLY A 71 12.03 31.39 12.78
N GLU A 72 10.72 31.39 12.54
CA GLU A 72 9.72 31.87 13.50
C GLU A 72 9.74 31.05 14.80
N LEU A 73 9.87 29.72 14.72
CA LEU A 73 9.96 28.88 15.93
C LEU A 73 11.27 29.02 16.67
N LEU A 74 12.40 29.14 15.98
CA LEU A 74 13.68 29.45 16.64
C LEU A 74 13.61 30.80 17.38
N SER A 75 12.91 31.79 16.82
CA SER A 75 12.66 33.10 17.45
C SER A 75 11.67 33.04 18.62
N LEU A 76 10.56 32.30 18.48
CA LEU A 76 9.54 32.13 19.52
C LEU A 76 10.05 31.31 20.72
N LEU A 77 10.85 30.28 20.47
CA LEU A 77 11.29 29.33 21.50
C LEU A 77 12.60 29.75 22.19
N LYS A 78 13.29 30.80 21.73
CA LYS A 78 14.62 31.24 22.23
C LYS A 78 14.68 31.38 23.77
N ASP A 79 13.59 31.82 24.39
CA ASP A 79 13.48 32.08 25.83
C ASP A 79 13.06 30.82 26.63
N ASN A 80 12.61 29.76 25.95
CA ASN A 80 12.33 28.44 26.52
C ASN A 80 13.31 27.39 25.97
N LYS A 81 14.49 27.31 26.61
CA LYS A 81 15.61 26.45 26.18
C LYS A 81 15.25 24.96 26.07
N GLU A 82 14.36 24.46 26.91
CA GLU A 82 13.92 23.06 26.87
C GLU A 82 13.10 22.77 25.61
N ALA A 83 12.15 23.65 25.28
CA ALA A 83 11.33 23.55 24.08
C ALA A 83 12.15 23.78 22.79
N LEU A 84 13.13 24.69 22.83
CA LEU A 84 14.03 24.98 21.71
C LEU A 84 14.93 23.79 21.36
N GLU A 85 15.60 23.20 22.37
CA GLU A 85 16.46 22.03 22.14
C GLU A 85 15.65 20.79 21.74
N TYR A 86 14.43 20.64 22.28
CA TYR A 86 13.51 19.59 21.84
C TYR A 86 13.08 19.80 20.38
N PHE A 87 12.72 21.03 19.98
CA PHE A 87 12.39 21.36 18.59
C PHE A 87 13.53 21.04 17.61
N LYS A 88 14.76 21.51 17.92
CA LYS A 88 15.97 21.19 17.15
C LYS A 88 16.17 19.67 17.05
N GLY A 89 16.14 18.96 18.18
CA GLY A 89 16.31 17.51 18.23
C GLY A 89 15.23 16.72 17.49
N SER A 90 13.98 17.19 17.51
CA SER A 90 12.87 16.60 16.76
C SER A 90 13.03 16.76 15.25
N ILE A 91 13.54 17.89 14.76
CA ILE A 91 13.87 18.04 13.32
C ILE A 91 14.98 17.06 12.91
N VAL A 92 16.07 16.96 13.67
CA VAL A 92 17.17 16.02 13.37
C VAL A 92 16.68 14.57 13.39
N ARG A 93 15.80 14.18 14.33
CA ARG A 93 15.17 12.85 14.36
C ARG A 93 14.41 12.54 13.07
N VAL A 94 13.53 13.46 12.64
CA VAL A 94 12.74 13.28 11.42
C VAL A 94 13.64 13.21 10.18
N LEU A 95 14.63 14.10 10.05
CA LEU A 95 15.62 14.08 8.97
C LEU A 95 16.46 12.78 8.92
N THR A 96 16.67 12.13 10.07
CA THR A 96 17.36 10.83 10.17
C THR A 96 16.40 9.62 10.14
N GLY A 97 15.13 9.83 9.82
CA GLY A 97 14.12 8.77 9.70
C GLY A 97 13.63 8.17 11.03
N GLN A 98 13.97 8.80 12.16
CA GLN A 98 13.51 8.38 13.48
C GLN A 98 12.11 8.96 13.79
N THR A 99 11.28 8.18 14.47
CA THR A 99 9.97 8.65 14.92
C THR A 99 10.07 9.68 16.05
N LEU A 100 9.08 10.57 16.10
CA LEU A 100 8.82 11.37 17.30
C LEU A 100 8.32 10.46 18.43
N PRO A 101 8.54 10.82 19.71
CA PRO A 101 7.87 10.16 20.83
C PRO A 101 6.34 10.24 20.70
N SER A 102 5.61 9.35 21.37
CA SER A 102 4.14 9.38 21.36
C SER A 102 3.53 10.57 22.11
N HIS A 103 4.29 11.17 23.03
CA HIS A 103 3.93 12.38 23.76
C HIS A 103 5.16 13.30 23.90
N PRO A 104 4.99 14.63 23.87
CA PRO A 104 6.09 15.56 24.11
C PRO A 104 6.37 15.68 25.62
N PRO A 105 7.61 15.98 26.02
CA PRO A 105 7.90 16.38 27.40
C PRO A 105 7.24 17.72 27.72
N VAL A 106 6.78 17.90 28.96
CA VAL A 106 6.15 19.15 29.42
C VAL A 106 7.25 20.14 29.82
N PHE A 107 7.34 21.26 29.11
CA PHE A 107 8.41 22.24 29.31
C PHE A 107 8.15 23.16 30.52
N GLY A 108 9.17 23.32 31.37
CA GLY A 108 9.20 24.19 32.55
C GLY A 108 8.41 23.68 33.79
N GLY A 109 8.55 24.42 34.90
CA GLY A 109 7.71 24.33 36.11
C GLY A 109 8.06 23.22 37.13
N THR A 110 8.58 23.65 38.28
CA THR A 110 9.09 22.86 39.43
C THR A 110 8.06 21.99 40.17
N THR A 111 8.55 20.94 40.85
CA THR A 111 7.78 19.96 41.63
C THR A 111 7.44 20.40 43.07
N PRO A 112 6.21 20.14 43.56
CA PRO A 112 5.87 20.02 44.98
C PRO A 112 5.75 18.55 45.44
N GLU A 113 5.74 18.32 46.76
CA GLU A 113 5.88 17.00 47.41
C GLU A 113 4.57 16.24 47.69
N SER A 114 4.69 15.04 48.26
CA SER A 114 3.65 14.02 48.49
C SER A 114 3.09 13.95 49.92
N VAL A 115 1.84 13.50 50.05
CA VAL A 115 1.22 12.92 51.28
C VAL A 115 0.32 11.76 50.77
N SER A 116 0.53 10.46 51.06
CA SER A 116 0.40 9.72 52.34
C SER A 116 -1.07 9.60 52.84
N ASP A 117 -1.60 8.47 53.34
CA ASP A 117 -1.14 7.07 53.41
C ASP A 117 -2.33 6.13 53.76
N VAL A 118 -2.05 4.96 54.38
CA VAL A 118 -2.92 4.10 55.25
C VAL A 118 -3.57 2.88 54.52
N VAL A 119 -3.09 1.62 54.63
CA VAL A 119 -3.04 0.64 55.78
C VAL A 119 -4.28 -0.30 55.78
N GLU A 120 -4.25 -1.63 55.98
CA GLU A 120 -3.23 -2.57 56.50
C GLU A 120 -3.46 -4.08 56.12
N VAL A 121 -2.63 -5.00 56.68
CA VAL A 121 -2.95 -6.41 57.10
C VAL A 121 -3.24 -7.48 56.01
N GLN A 122 -2.71 -8.71 56.00
CA GLN A 122 -1.62 -9.41 56.75
C GLN A 122 -1.20 -10.73 56.01
N VAL A 123 0.08 -11.16 56.16
CA VAL A 123 0.59 -12.54 56.48
C VAL A 123 0.24 -13.72 55.51
N THR A 124 1.06 -14.76 55.20
CA THR A 124 2.23 -15.43 55.85
C THR A 124 3.25 -16.03 54.82
N ALA A 125 4.50 -16.28 55.27
CA ALA A 125 5.36 -17.49 55.04
C ALA A 125 5.72 -18.03 53.61
N MET A 126 6.90 -18.62 53.31
CA MET A 126 8.23 -18.78 53.98
C MET A 126 9.36 -18.89 52.92
N ALA A 127 10.62 -18.58 53.33
CA ALA A 127 11.94 -19.12 52.93
C ALA A 127 12.33 -19.36 51.44
N GLY A 128 13.59 -19.19 51.00
CA GLY A 128 14.85 -18.73 51.63
C GLY A 128 15.72 -17.96 50.61
N GLU A 129 16.63 -17.05 51.02
CA GLU A 129 18.05 -17.31 51.37
C GLU A 129 18.91 -17.83 50.19
N THR A 130 20.07 -17.25 49.83
CA THR A 130 20.98 -16.22 50.41
C THR A 130 21.59 -15.33 49.29
N VAL A 131 21.82 -14.01 49.44
CA VAL A 131 23.02 -13.30 50.01
C VAL A 131 24.32 -13.65 49.24
N ALA A 132 25.17 -12.72 48.75
CA ALA A 132 25.44 -11.33 49.19
C ALA A 132 25.75 -10.28 48.08
N THR A 133 25.55 -9.01 48.44
CA THR A 133 26.37 -7.81 48.15
C THR A 133 26.77 -7.22 49.54
N PRO A 134 27.67 -6.21 49.76
CA PRO A 134 27.73 -4.93 49.00
C PRO A 134 29.09 -4.13 49.02
N VAL A 135 29.10 -2.92 48.40
CA VAL A 135 29.68 -1.61 48.88
C VAL A 135 31.20 -1.52 49.29
N ALA A 136 31.98 -0.46 49.05
CA ALA A 136 31.69 0.99 49.06
C ALA A 136 32.63 1.90 48.18
N SER A 137 32.12 3.12 47.87
CA SER A 137 32.69 4.49 47.95
C SER A 137 34.22 4.75 48.03
N ALA A 138 34.80 5.90 47.60
CA ALA A 138 34.44 7.08 46.78
C ALA A 138 35.77 7.92 46.59
N ASP A 139 35.91 9.24 46.30
CA ASP A 139 35.03 10.43 46.11
C ASP A 139 35.82 11.58 45.38
N LYS A 140 35.16 12.71 45.05
CA LYS A 140 35.69 14.11 44.91
C LYS A 140 36.80 14.47 43.87
N GLU A 141 36.57 15.34 42.87
CA GLU A 141 36.48 16.85 42.83
C GLU A 141 37.82 17.53 42.38
N VAL A 142 37.92 18.67 41.66
CA VAL A 142 37.03 19.44 40.73
C VAL A 142 37.86 20.58 40.02
N LEU A 143 37.27 21.34 39.05
CA LEU A 143 37.80 22.53 38.30
C LEU A 143 38.88 22.31 37.19
N GLY A 144 38.97 23.10 36.10
CA GLY A 144 38.04 24.14 35.57
C GLY A 144 38.62 25.09 34.47
N GLY A 145 37.75 25.69 33.63
CA GLY A 145 38.01 26.84 32.71
C GLY A 145 38.48 26.52 31.26
N GLU A 146 38.40 27.41 30.24
CA GLU A 146 37.59 28.64 30.02
C GLU A 146 37.71 29.18 28.55
N LYS A 147 36.79 30.06 28.07
CA LYS A 147 36.82 30.99 26.89
C LYS A 147 36.78 30.43 25.43
N ALA A 148 36.51 31.22 24.35
CA ALA A 148 35.44 32.22 24.03
C ALA A 148 35.54 32.88 22.60
N ALA A 149 34.45 32.91 21.81
CA ALA A 149 34.02 33.88 20.74
C ALA A 149 35.00 34.29 19.57
N PRO A 150 34.67 35.19 18.61
CA PRO A 150 33.40 35.71 18.00
C PRO A 150 33.21 35.22 16.51
N ILE A 151 32.13 35.38 15.71
CA ILE A 151 31.09 36.40 15.37
C ILE A 151 31.52 37.52 14.38
N VAL A 152 31.01 37.46 13.12
CA VAL A 152 30.61 38.50 12.11
C VAL A 152 30.06 37.74 10.86
N GLY A 153 29.11 38.19 10.02
CA GLY A 153 28.15 39.31 10.13
C GLY A 153 27.71 39.96 8.79
N ASN A 154 26.49 39.64 8.31
CA ASN A 154 25.63 40.33 7.30
C ASN A 154 26.08 40.41 5.80
N GLU A 155 25.26 40.76 4.79
CA GLU A 155 23.84 40.46 4.41
C GLU A 155 23.47 41.20 3.07
N THR A 156 22.48 40.70 2.30
CA THR A 156 21.67 41.37 1.22
C THR A 156 22.24 41.54 -0.23
N GLY A 157 21.42 41.16 -1.23
CA GLY A 157 21.70 41.41 -2.67
C GLY A 157 20.59 40.94 -3.66
N SER A 158 19.45 41.65 -3.75
CA SER A 158 18.23 41.14 -4.41
C SER A 158 18.11 41.34 -5.95
N ALA A 159 17.31 40.46 -6.58
CA ALA A 159 16.32 40.71 -7.65
C ALA A 159 16.53 40.15 -9.09
N ARG A 160 15.43 39.55 -9.61
CA ARG A 160 15.21 38.98 -10.95
C ARG A 160 15.20 40.02 -12.08
N LYS A 161 15.41 39.58 -13.34
CA LYS A 161 14.55 39.96 -14.50
C LYS A 161 14.64 39.02 -15.72
N HIS A 162 13.69 39.16 -16.65
CA HIS A 162 13.45 38.29 -17.83
C HIS A 162 14.11 38.79 -19.13
N SER A 163 14.44 37.86 -20.03
CA SER A 163 14.14 37.80 -21.48
C SER A 163 14.57 36.41 -21.99
N LEU A 164 13.92 35.64 -22.88
CA LEU A 164 12.79 35.82 -23.82
C LEU A 164 13.13 36.39 -25.21
N GLU A 165 13.73 35.54 -26.05
CA GLU A 165 13.67 35.47 -27.54
C GLU A 165 14.11 34.01 -27.88
N LYS A 166 13.54 33.15 -28.76
CA LYS A 166 12.57 33.15 -29.89
C LYS A 166 13.25 32.95 -31.26
N GLU A 167 12.98 31.80 -31.89
CA GLU A 167 13.24 31.42 -33.31
C GLU A 167 14.74 31.36 -33.75
N THR A 168 15.18 30.57 -34.73
CA THR A 168 14.55 29.89 -35.90
C THR A 168 15.03 28.45 -36.16
N THR A 169 14.33 27.74 -37.04
CA THR A 169 14.69 26.42 -37.63
C THR A 169 15.78 26.49 -38.71
N THR A 170 16.61 25.45 -38.85
CA THR A 170 16.97 24.87 -40.18
C THR A 170 17.50 23.43 -40.11
N THR A 171 17.44 22.74 -41.25
CA THR A 171 17.68 21.30 -41.48
C THR A 171 19.14 20.92 -41.77
N GLU A 172 19.46 19.65 -41.50
CA GLU A 172 20.27 18.70 -42.30
C GLU A 172 21.47 19.19 -43.15
N SER A 173 22.64 18.55 -42.94
CA SER A 173 23.31 17.76 -44.00
C SER A 173 24.42 16.87 -43.40
N GLU A 174 24.91 15.90 -44.19
CA GLU A 174 25.78 14.80 -43.73
C GLU A 174 27.29 15.00 -44.02
N ALA A 175 28.08 14.11 -43.40
CA ALA A 175 29.24 13.41 -43.99
C ALA A 175 30.67 14.02 -44.03
N ASN A 176 31.61 13.14 -43.62
CA ASN A 176 32.97 12.94 -44.13
C ASN A 176 34.14 13.91 -43.82
N CYS A 177 34.78 13.64 -42.66
CA CYS A 177 36.07 12.95 -42.59
C CYS A 177 37.25 13.39 -43.52
N LYS A 178 38.30 14.03 -42.94
CA LYS A 178 39.71 13.50 -42.92
C LYS A 178 40.77 14.37 -42.20
N ARG A 179 41.25 13.86 -41.06
CA ARG A 179 42.66 13.52 -40.75
C ARG A 179 43.82 14.52 -41.07
N LEU A 180 44.30 15.22 -40.03
CA LEU A 180 45.73 15.51 -39.74
C LEU A 180 45.92 15.38 -38.20
N LYS A 181 46.79 14.53 -37.63
CA LYS A 181 48.29 14.45 -37.59
C LYS A 181 48.96 15.32 -36.50
N THR A 182 49.33 14.65 -35.41
CA THR A 182 50.56 14.82 -34.59
C THR A 182 50.97 16.20 -34.05
N GLY A 183 51.01 16.32 -32.73
CA GLY A 183 51.83 17.30 -32.00
C GLY A 183 52.03 16.88 -30.53
N ASN A 184 53.27 16.55 -30.14
CA ASN A 184 53.67 16.39 -28.74
C ASN A 184 54.25 17.72 -28.24
N THR A 185 53.83 18.19 -27.06
CA THR A 185 54.65 19.06 -26.20
C THR A 185 54.18 18.90 -24.74
N GLU A 186 55.04 19.23 -23.79
CA GLU A 186 54.90 18.80 -22.39
C GLU A 186 54.38 19.90 -21.45
N SER A 187 53.91 19.45 -20.27
CA SER A 187 53.92 20.14 -18.97
C SER A 187 53.64 21.65 -18.88
N ALA A 188 52.47 21.98 -18.32
CA ALA A 188 52.37 23.01 -17.28
C ALA A 188 51.34 22.57 -16.23
N THR A 189 51.68 22.68 -14.95
CA THR A 189 50.80 22.34 -13.82
C THR A 189 49.92 23.53 -13.43
N ASN A 190 48.69 23.24 -13.01
CA ASN A 190 48.20 23.75 -11.72
C ASN A 190 47.10 22.84 -11.17
N ASN A 191 47.12 22.65 -9.85
CA ASN A 191 46.08 21.91 -9.14
C ASN A 191 45.00 22.88 -8.66
N ASP A 192 43.74 22.47 -8.74
CA ASP A 192 42.74 22.85 -7.74
C ASP A 192 42.06 21.57 -7.24
N ALA A 193 41.88 21.47 -5.93
CA ALA A 193 41.80 20.17 -5.26
C ALA A 193 40.37 19.64 -5.09
N ALA A 194 39.99 18.66 -5.92
CA ALA A 194 38.88 17.77 -5.59
C ALA A 194 39.26 16.88 -4.39
N LEU A 195 38.44 16.89 -3.34
CA LEU A 195 38.67 16.11 -2.12
C LEU A 195 38.67 14.59 -2.38
N PRO A 196 39.58 13.81 -1.76
CA PRO A 196 39.77 12.40 -2.11
C PRO A 196 38.65 11.50 -1.58
N LEU A 197 37.75 11.08 -2.48
CA LEU A 197 36.75 10.03 -2.22
C LEU A 197 37.41 8.64 -2.10
N ARG A 198 37.94 8.35 -0.90
CA ARG A 198 38.28 7.03 -0.35
C ARG A 198 38.93 6.03 -1.33
N THR A 199 40.23 6.17 -1.56
CA THR A 199 41.08 5.18 -2.26
C THR A 199 41.35 3.93 -1.40
N ALA A 200 40.31 3.30 -0.86
CA ALA A 200 40.41 2.20 0.10
C ALA A 200 39.20 1.25 0.04
N LEU A 201 39.07 0.49 -1.05
CA LEU A 201 38.32 -0.78 -1.15
C LEU A 201 38.68 -1.50 -2.47
N ALA A 202 39.98 -1.77 -2.64
CA ALA A 202 40.54 -2.47 -3.79
C ALA A 202 41.72 -3.37 -3.40
N GLU A 203 41.72 -3.90 -2.17
CA GLU A 203 42.48 -5.11 -1.89
C GLU A 203 41.76 -6.28 -2.59
N GLU A 204 42.45 -7.03 -3.44
CA GLU A 204 41.89 -8.24 -4.01
C GLU A 204 41.61 -9.23 -2.87
N THR A 205 40.33 -9.56 -2.66
CA THR A 205 39.92 -10.59 -1.70
C THR A 205 40.61 -11.91 -2.06
N LYS A 206 41.65 -12.27 -1.30
CA LYS A 206 42.34 -13.55 -1.49
C LYS A 206 41.43 -14.68 -1.02
N TYR A 207 40.94 -15.45 -1.98
CA TYR A 207 40.21 -16.68 -1.73
C TYR A 207 41.20 -17.85 -1.66
N ASP A 208 41.00 -18.76 -0.70
CA ASP A 208 41.91 -19.90 -0.47
C ASP A 208 41.94 -20.91 -1.63
N SER A 209 41.01 -20.81 -2.58
CA SER A 209 41.03 -21.53 -3.86
C SER A 209 40.19 -20.82 -4.93
N GLU A 210 40.42 -21.16 -6.21
CA GLU A 210 39.54 -20.74 -7.30
C GLU A 210 38.12 -21.31 -7.14
N GLU A 211 37.92 -22.43 -6.43
CA GLU A 211 36.57 -22.89 -6.08
C GLU A 211 35.91 -22.02 -5.01
N ALA A 212 36.65 -21.53 -4.01
CA ALA A 212 36.13 -20.59 -3.01
C ALA A 212 35.75 -19.25 -3.68
N LYS A 213 36.59 -18.76 -4.60
CA LYS A 213 36.32 -17.61 -5.47
C LYS A 213 35.10 -17.82 -6.38
N ALA A 214 34.96 -19.01 -6.99
CA ALA A 214 33.79 -19.38 -7.78
C ALA A 214 32.51 -19.45 -6.92
N ARG A 215 32.57 -19.99 -5.70
CA ARG A 215 31.43 -20.04 -4.76
C ARG A 215 31.08 -18.67 -4.18
N ALA A 216 32.04 -17.77 -3.99
CA ALA A 216 31.78 -16.40 -3.53
C ALA A 216 31.12 -15.52 -4.61
N THR A 217 31.59 -15.64 -5.86
CA THR A 217 31.00 -14.96 -7.03
C THR A 217 29.69 -15.58 -7.49
N ASN A 218 29.55 -16.91 -7.40
CA ASN A 218 28.40 -17.70 -7.84
C ASN A 218 28.00 -18.75 -6.78
N PRO A 219 27.40 -18.36 -5.63
CA PRO A 219 26.95 -19.34 -4.65
C PRO A 219 25.75 -20.12 -5.19
N VAL A 220 25.90 -21.44 -5.24
CA VAL A 220 24.80 -22.35 -5.63
C VAL A 220 23.86 -22.52 -4.44
N HIS A 221 23.00 -21.54 -4.21
CA HIS A 221 21.95 -21.59 -3.18
C HIS A 221 20.80 -22.56 -3.49
N THR A 222 20.84 -23.24 -4.64
CA THR A 222 19.92 -24.33 -4.99
C THR A 222 20.70 -25.63 -5.20
N ILE A 223 20.92 -26.39 -4.13
CA ILE A 223 21.06 -27.85 -4.26
C ILE A 223 19.65 -28.37 -4.52
N PRO A 224 19.33 -28.95 -5.69
CA PRO A 224 17.99 -29.47 -5.94
C PRO A 224 17.76 -30.67 -5.03
N THR A 225 16.86 -30.53 -4.06
CA THR A 225 16.49 -31.66 -3.21
C THR A 225 15.62 -32.64 -4.01
N GLN A 226 15.67 -33.93 -3.66
CA GLN A 226 15.01 -34.99 -4.44
C GLN A 226 13.46 -34.89 -4.44
N TRP A 227 12.90 -33.95 -3.67
CA TRP A 227 11.48 -33.68 -3.51
C TRP A 227 10.91 -32.65 -4.50
N GLU A 228 11.74 -31.87 -5.19
CA GLU A 228 11.24 -30.74 -6.02
C GLU A 228 10.24 -31.18 -7.11
N HIS A 229 10.45 -32.36 -7.71
CA HIS A 229 9.56 -32.92 -8.73
C HIS A 229 8.22 -33.47 -8.19
N LEU A 230 8.10 -33.64 -6.87
CA LEU A 230 6.87 -34.12 -6.20
C LEU A 230 6.00 -32.96 -5.68
N TYR A 231 6.57 -31.76 -5.52
CA TYR A 231 5.91 -30.63 -4.87
C TYR A 231 5.51 -29.50 -5.85
N TYR A 232 6.33 -29.19 -6.85
CA TYR A 232 6.01 -28.13 -7.81
C TYR A 232 5.09 -28.62 -8.93
N LYS A 233 3.91 -28.00 -9.06
CA LYS A 233 3.05 -28.13 -10.24
C LYS A 233 3.77 -27.61 -11.49
N GLN A 234 3.51 -28.24 -12.63
CA GLN A 234 3.94 -27.73 -13.93
C GLN A 234 3.16 -26.46 -14.29
N VAL A 235 3.85 -25.43 -14.76
CA VAL A 235 3.24 -24.22 -15.34
C VAL A 235 2.76 -24.54 -16.76
N GLU A 236 1.49 -24.26 -17.07
CA GLU A 236 0.93 -24.53 -18.40
C GLU A 236 1.44 -23.52 -19.43
N VAL A 237 1.78 -24.00 -20.63
CA VAL A 237 2.16 -23.17 -21.78
C VAL A 237 0.94 -22.99 -22.70
N ILE A 238 0.55 -21.75 -22.95
CA ILE A 238 -0.59 -21.39 -23.78
C ILE A 238 -0.09 -20.55 -24.97
N ASN A 239 -0.13 -21.13 -26.16
CA ASN A 239 0.17 -20.38 -27.38
C ASN A 239 -0.96 -19.37 -27.65
N VAL A 240 -0.62 -18.08 -27.87
CA VAL A 240 -1.62 -17.00 -28.00
C VAL A 240 -2.48 -17.09 -29.26
N SER A 241 -2.03 -17.84 -30.28
CA SER A 241 -2.78 -18.11 -31.52
C SER A 241 -3.73 -19.30 -31.39
N ASN A 242 -3.78 -19.98 -30.24
CA ASN A 242 -4.75 -21.04 -30.00
C ASN A 242 -6.16 -20.45 -29.84
N ARG A 243 -7.14 -20.99 -30.59
CA ARG A 243 -8.56 -20.63 -30.53
C ARG A 243 -9.13 -20.50 -29.10
N LEU A 244 -8.66 -21.32 -28.17
CA LEU A 244 -9.15 -21.39 -26.78
C LEU A 244 -8.21 -20.68 -25.78
N ALA A 245 -7.25 -19.88 -26.25
CA ALA A 245 -6.27 -19.24 -25.39
C ALA A 245 -6.91 -18.22 -24.44
N LYS A 246 -7.89 -17.42 -24.89
CA LYS A 246 -8.57 -16.42 -24.06
C LYS A 246 -9.29 -17.08 -22.88
N GLU A 247 -10.05 -18.14 -23.15
CA GLU A 247 -10.82 -18.90 -22.15
C GLU A 247 -9.89 -19.60 -21.15
N LYS A 248 -8.80 -20.22 -21.63
CA LYS A 248 -7.77 -20.82 -20.77
C LYS A 248 -7.10 -19.78 -19.86
N VAL A 249 -6.65 -18.66 -20.43
CA VAL A 249 -6.02 -17.55 -19.71
C VAL A 249 -6.96 -16.99 -18.65
N GLN A 250 -8.22 -16.74 -19.00
CA GLN A 250 -9.24 -16.25 -18.07
C GLN A 250 -9.51 -17.27 -16.94
N ALA A 251 -9.62 -18.56 -17.25
CA ALA A 251 -9.80 -19.61 -16.25
C ALA A 251 -8.60 -19.72 -15.29
N LYS A 252 -7.36 -19.66 -15.79
CA LYS A 252 -6.12 -19.68 -14.98
C LYS A 252 -6.03 -18.47 -14.04
N ARG A 253 -6.33 -17.27 -14.54
CA ARG A 253 -6.36 -16.03 -13.76
C ARG A 253 -7.44 -16.07 -12.67
N PHE A 254 -8.65 -16.55 -12.99
CA PHE A 254 -9.69 -16.78 -11.97
C PHE A 254 -9.29 -17.86 -10.94
N ALA A 255 -8.59 -18.93 -11.34
CA ALA A 255 -8.08 -19.94 -10.42
C ALA A 255 -6.88 -19.46 -9.58
N GLY A 256 -6.20 -18.38 -9.97
CA GLY A 256 -4.96 -17.92 -9.33
C GLY A 256 -3.74 -18.76 -9.70
N GLU A 257 -3.78 -19.50 -10.82
CA GLU A 257 -2.67 -20.29 -11.32
C GLU A 257 -1.82 -19.49 -12.33
N PRO A 258 -0.47 -19.49 -12.22
CA PRO A 258 0.41 -18.90 -13.21
C PRO A 258 0.49 -19.74 -14.50
N PHE A 259 0.83 -19.09 -15.62
CA PHE A 259 0.94 -19.71 -16.95
C PHE A 259 1.97 -18.98 -17.81
N LEU A 260 2.54 -19.70 -18.78
CA LEU A 260 3.39 -19.14 -19.84
C LEU A 260 2.55 -18.84 -21.09
N LEU A 261 2.85 -17.73 -21.75
CA LEU A 261 2.37 -17.38 -23.09
C LEU A 261 3.50 -17.47 -24.11
N GLU A 262 3.20 -18.03 -25.28
CA GLU A 262 4.14 -18.19 -26.40
C GLU A 262 3.47 -17.83 -27.74
N GLY A 263 4.27 -17.62 -28.79
CA GLY A 263 3.78 -17.32 -30.14
C GLY A 263 3.33 -15.88 -30.35
N HIS A 264 3.66 -14.97 -29.43
CA HIS A 264 3.35 -13.55 -29.55
C HIS A 264 4.27 -12.86 -30.56
N ALA A 265 3.69 -12.06 -31.46
CA ALA A 265 4.39 -10.92 -32.04
C ALA A 265 4.15 -9.68 -31.16
N GLY A 266 4.96 -8.64 -31.31
CA GLY A 266 4.67 -7.32 -30.72
C GLY A 266 5.17 -7.06 -29.29
N TRP A 267 4.96 -7.98 -28.35
CA TRP A 267 5.18 -7.70 -26.91
C TRP A 267 6.55 -7.11 -26.54
N LEU A 268 7.63 -7.54 -27.20
CA LEU A 268 9.01 -7.09 -26.97
C LEU A 268 9.54 -6.11 -28.03
N LYS A 269 8.67 -5.44 -28.80
CA LYS A 269 9.07 -4.45 -29.82
C LYS A 269 9.90 -3.29 -29.25
N LEU A 270 9.77 -2.94 -27.97
CA LEU A 270 10.64 -1.94 -27.30
C LEU A 270 12.13 -2.31 -27.35
N ALA A 271 12.46 -3.60 -27.42
CA ALA A 271 13.81 -4.13 -27.41
C ALA A 271 14.33 -4.51 -28.82
N HIS A 272 13.66 -4.03 -29.87
CA HIS A 272 14.04 -4.36 -31.24
C HIS A 272 15.44 -3.80 -31.57
N GLY A 273 16.35 -4.65 -32.05
CA GLY A 273 17.75 -4.30 -32.31
C GLY A 273 18.68 -4.37 -31.09
N TRP A 274 18.19 -4.64 -29.87
CA TRP A 274 19.05 -4.80 -28.68
C TRP A 274 19.72 -6.18 -28.59
N VAL A 275 19.30 -7.16 -29.39
CA VAL A 275 19.78 -8.54 -29.31
C VAL A 275 20.56 -8.88 -30.59
N LYS A 276 21.81 -9.28 -30.42
CA LYS A 276 22.70 -9.70 -31.51
C LYS A 276 22.31 -11.09 -32.04
N PRO A 277 22.77 -11.50 -33.24
CA PRO A 277 22.51 -12.84 -33.79
C PRO A 277 23.02 -14.02 -32.94
N ASP A 278 23.94 -13.77 -32.00
CA ASP A 278 24.44 -14.75 -31.02
C ASP A 278 23.60 -14.83 -29.72
N GLY A 279 22.53 -14.03 -29.62
CA GLY A 279 21.67 -13.94 -28.44
C GLY A 279 22.21 -13.04 -27.32
N THR A 280 23.34 -12.35 -27.52
CA THR A 280 23.91 -11.42 -26.54
C THR A 280 23.34 -10.00 -26.68
N LEU A 281 23.54 -9.17 -25.66
CA LEU A 281 23.13 -7.76 -25.66
C LEU A 281 24.00 -6.95 -26.63
N ASP A 282 23.39 -6.17 -27.50
CA ASP A 282 24.05 -5.02 -28.11
C ASP A 282 23.99 -3.83 -27.15
N THR A 283 25.08 -3.63 -26.40
CA THR A 283 25.19 -2.56 -25.42
C THR A 283 25.30 -1.18 -26.06
N THR A 284 25.57 -1.08 -27.37
CA THR A 284 25.54 0.21 -28.10
C THR A 284 24.11 0.57 -28.48
N ALA A 285 23.33 -0.38 -29.02
CA ALA A 285 21.92 -0.18 -29.33
C ALA A 285 21.07 0.03 -28.06
N PHE A 286 21.33 -0.75 -26.99
CA PHE A 286 20.61 -0.61 -25.72
C PHE A 286 20.91 0.71 -25.00
N LEU A 287 22.12 1.26 -25.09
CA LEU A 287 22.46 2.55 -24.47
C LEU A 287 22.11 3.76 -25.34
N HIS A 288 21.66 3.55 -26.58
CA HIS A 288 21.39 4.64 -27.53
C HIS A 288 20.28 5.57 -27.00
N GLY A 289 20.59 6.86 -26.86
CA GLY A 289 19.65 7.86 -26.33
C GLY A 289 19.37 7.81 -24.83
N ILE A 290 19.74 6.74 -24.10
CA ILE A 290 19.43 6.54 -22.66
C ILE A 290 20.65 6.29 -21.75
N HIS A 291 21.87 6.36 -22.29
CA HIS A 291 23.12 6.08 -21.58
C HIS A 291 23.34 6.79 -20.23
N ASP A 292 22.76 7.97 -20.04
CA ASP A 292 22.91 8.85 -18.87
C ASP A 292 21.72 8.80 -17.89
N VAL A 293 20.63 8.11 -18.26
CA VAL A 293 19.45 7.92 -17.40
C VAL A 293 19.86 7.26 -16.08
N LYS A 294 19.40 7.82 -14.95
CA LYS A 294 19.66 7.28 -13.62
C LYS A 294 18.72 6.12 -13.33
N VAL A 295 19.26 4.91 -13.28
CA VAL A 295 18.50 3.68 -13.04
C VAL A 295 18.64 3.18 -11.60
N PRO A 296 17.55 2.70 -10.97
CA PRO A 296 17.58 2.11 -9.64
C PRO A 296 18.37 0.80 -9.63
N VAL A 297 19.20 0.62 -8.59
CA VAL A 297 19.95 -0.63 -8.37
C VAL A 297 19.83 -1.12 -6.93
N LEU A 298 19.69 -2.44 -6.77
CA LEU A 298 19.80 -3.14 -5.49
C LEU A 298 21.23 -3.64 -5.30
N GLU A 299 21.74 -3.51 -4.09
CA GLU A 299 22.92 -4.26 -3.64
C GLU A 299 22.55 -5.71 -3.32
N ARG A 300 23.48 -6.65 -3.51
CA ARG A 300 23.29 -8.09 -3.29
C ARG A 300 22.68 -8.47 -1.92
N ASN A 301 22.90 -7.66 -0.89
CA ASN A 301 22.38 -7.85 0.48
C ASN A 301 21.36 -6.77 0.90
N TYR A 302 20.48 -6.34 -0.01
CA TYR A 302 19.51 -5.26 0.25
C TYR A 302 18.57 -5.51 1.46
N GLU A 303 18.10 -4.41 2.05
CA GLU A 303 17.08 -4.39 3.10
C GLU A 303 15.68 -4.29 2.49
N GLU A 304 14.77 -5.20 2.84
CA GLU A 304 13.43 -5.32 2.23
C GLU A 304 12.56 -4.06 2.41
N ARG A 305 12.70 -3.32 3.52
CA ARG A 305 11.91 -2.11 3.79
C ARG A 305 12.31 -0.91 2.93
N ARG A 306 13.55 -0.85 2.43
CA ARG A 306 14.07 0.20 1.54
C ARG A 306 15.15 -0.42 0.63
N PRO A 307 14.76 -1.21 -0.39
CA PRO A 307 15.69 -2.04 -1.14
C PRO A 307 16.55 -1.21 -2.08
N ILE A 308 15.94 -0.23 -2.78
CA ILE A 308 16.65 0.70 -3.67
C ILE A 308 17.27 1.81 -2.81
N LYS A 309 18.58 1.71 -2.55
CA LYS A 309 19.36 2.74 -1.84
C LYS A 309 20.14 3.66 -2.79
N THR A 310 20.43 3.17 -4.00
CA THR A 310 21.38 3.80 -4.93
C THR A 310 20.80 3.86 -6.35
N HIS A 311 21.12 4.92 -7.08
CA HIS A 311 20.84 5.04 -8.51
C HIS A 311 22.15 5.30 -9.27
N LEU A 312 22.35 4.62 -10.40
CA LEU A 312 23.54 4.75 -11.24
C LEU A 312 23.15 5.21 -12.65
N PRO A 313 23.98 5.97 -13.39
CA PRO A 313 23.78 6.17 -14.81
C PRO A 313 23.77 4.81 -15.54
N LEU A 314 22.83 4.60 -16.46
CA LEU A 314 22.63 3.29 -17.11
C LEU A 314 23.92 2.78 -17.77
N SER A 315 24.65 3.62 -18.48
CA SER A 315 25.93 3.24 -19.09
C SER A 315 27.03 2.94 -18.06
N TYR A 316 27.01 3.55 -16.87
CA TYR A 316 27.91 3.20 -15.78
C TYR A 316 27.58 1.82 -15.22
N TYR A 317 26.30 1.50 -15.02
CA TYR A 317 25.86 0.16 -14.61
C TYR A 317 26.26 -0.91 -15.64
N VAL A 318 25.93 -0.68 -16.92
CA VAL A 318 26.21 -1.63 -18.01
C VAL A 318 27.71 -1.88 -18.14
N LYS A 319 28.52 -0.81 -18.21
CA LYS A 319 29.97 -0.96 -18.43
C LYS A 319 30.68 -1.56 -17.22
N ASN A 320 30.39 -1.14 -16.00
CA ASN A 320 31.19 -1.51 -14.83
C ASN A 320 30.76 -2.81 -14.14
N TYR A 321 29.51 -3.25 -14.34
CA TYR A 321 28.97 -4.46 -13.71
C TYR A 321 28.50 -5.49 -14.73
N TRP A 322 27.62 -5.14 -15.67
CA TRP A 322 27.10 -6.11 -16.64
C TRP A 322 28.18 -6.66 -17.57
N GLU A 323 28.93 -5.79 -18.27
CA GLU A 323 29.98 -6.21 -19.21
C GLU A 323 31.16 -6.92 -18.50
N HIS A 324 31.31 -6.72 -17.19
CA HIS A 324 32.32 -7.36 -16.34
C HIS A 324 31.83 -8.60 -15.58
N GLY A 325 30.60 -9.08 -15.81
CA GLY A 325 30.09 -10.30 -15.16
C GLY A 325 29.79 -10.19 -13.66
N LYS A 326 29.72 -8.97 -13.10
CA LYS A 326 29.58 -8.73 -11.66
C LYS A 326 28.13 -8.79 -11.19
N SER A 327 27.89 -9.51 -10.09
CA SER A 327 26.58 -9.69 -9.45
C SER A 327 26.34 -8.80 -8.21
N ASP A 328 27.23 -7.83 -7.95
CA ASP A 328 27.15 -6.92 -6.80
C ASP A 328 25.89 -6.04 -6.79
N TYR A 329 25.47 -5.61 -7.99
CA TYR A 329 24.30 -4.77 -8.23
C TYR A 329 23.32 -5.39 -9.24
N TYR A 330 22.03 -5.33 -8.90
CA TYR A 330 20.91 -5.74 -9.76
C TYR A 330 20.06 -4.52 -10.10
N LEU A 331 19.97 -4.15 -11.39
CA LEU A 331 19.06 -3.10 -11.85
C LEU A 331 17.62 -3.63 -11.73
N HIS A 332 16.81 -2.93 -10.94
CA HIS A 332 15.55 -3.45 -10.40
C HIS A 332 14.45 -2.41 -10.47
N GLN A 333 13.29 -2.76 -11.05
CA GLN A 333 12.15 -1.85 -11.17
C GLN A 333 12.51 -0.50 -11.81
N TRP A 334 13.28 -0.47 -12.91
CA TRP A 334 13.47 0.76 -13.68
C TRP A 334 12.20 1.10 -14.48
N GLN A 335 11.40 2.04 -13.94
CA GLN A 335 10.10 2.45 -14.46
C GLN A 335 10.24 3.45 -15.64
N PHE A 336 10.63 2.95 -16.80
CA PHE A 336 10.95 3.79 -17.96
C PHE A 336 9.82 4.69 -18.52
N PRO A 337 8.50 4.40 -18.40
CA PRO A 337 7.47 5.29 -18.95
C PRO A 337 7.41 6.66 -18.28
N LEU A 338 7.84 6.76 -17.02
CA LEU A 338 7.83 7.99 -16.23
C LEU A 338 9.16 8.77 -16.30
N ASP A 339 10.23 8.17 -16.83
CA ASP A 339 11.46 8.91 -17.13
C ASP A 339 11.30 9.67 -18.46
N PRO A 340 11.39 11.02 -18.50
CA PRO A 340 11.10 11.79 -19.71
C PRO A 340 11.95 11.42 -20.93
N LYS A 341 13.18 10.95 -20.71
CA LYS A 341 14.15 10.62 -21.76
C LYS A 341 13.89 9.21 -22.30
N ALA A 342 13.77 8.23 -21.43
CA ALA A 342 13.49 6.85 -21.81
C ALA A 342 12.05 6.69 -22.37
N SER A 343 11.08 7.37 -21.80
CA SER A 343 9.69 7.39 -22.29
C SER A 343 9.61 7.83 -23.75
N SER A 344 10.36 8.86 -24.16
CA SER A 344 10.37 9.34 -25.54
C SER A 344 10.87 8.32 -26.58
N LEU A 345 11.59 7.28 -26.14
CA LEU A 345 12.18 6.24 -26.99
C LEU A 345 11.45 4.89 -26.88
N LEU A 346 10.93 4.56 -25.69
CA LEU A 346 10.44 3.22 -25.34
C LEU A 346 8.91 3.12 -25.18
N ARG A 347 8.20 4.26 -25.04
CA ARG A 347 6.73 4.30 -24.95
C ARG A 347 6.07 3.84 -26.25
N ASP A 348 4.87 3.27 -26.13
CA ASP A 348 3.99 2.86 -27.23
C ASP A 348 4.59 1.80 -28.18
N LYS A 349 5.70 1.14 -27.79
CA LYS A 349 6.34 0.10 -28.63
C LYS A 349 5.72 -1.27 -28.42
N SER A 350 5.31 -1.61 -27.20
CA SER A 350 4.76 -2.94 -26.85
C SER A 350 3.27 -3.04 -27.15
N GLU A 351 2.88 -4.02 -27.97
CA GLU A 351 1.47 -4.28 -28.33
C GLU A 351 0.76 -5.12 -27.26
N GLU A 352 -0.53 -4.85 -26.98
CA GLU A 352 -1.31 -5.66 -26.02
C GLU A 352 -1.46 -7.12 -26.46
N LEU A 353 -1.43 -8.04 -25.48
CA LEU A 353 -1.69 -9.45 -25.73
C LEU A 353 -3.18 -9.67 -26.01
N PRO A 354 -3.58 -10.21 -27.18
CA PRO A 354 -5.00 -10.34 -27.55
C PRO A 354 -5.79 -11.29 -26.64
N VAL A 355 -5.09 -12.18 -25.92
CA VAL A 355 -5.64 -13.15 -24.96
C VAL A 355 -5.87 -12.59 -23.56
N LEU A 356 -5.32 -11.41 -23.25
CA LEU A 356 -5.68 -10.63 -22.05
C LEU A 356 -6.86 -9.69 -22.35
N GLY A 357 -7.49 -9.16 -21.30
CA GLY A 357 -8.56 -8.18 -21.42
C GLY A 357 -8.04 -6.76 -21.72
N ASP A 358 -8.85 -5.77 -21.37
CA ASP A 358 -8.54 -4.36 -21.59
C ASP A 358 -7.70 -3.81 -20.43
N ASN A 359 -6.49 -3.31 -20.71
CA ASN A 359 -5.51 -2.99 -19.69
C ASN A 359 -5.78 -1.59 -19.08
N LEU A 360 -6.52 -1.54 -17.98
CA LEU A 360 -7.04 -0.29 -17.40
C LEU A 360 -5.94 0.72 -17.03
N LEU A 361 -4.72 0.24 -16.79
CA LEU A 361 -3.55 1.07 -16.50
C LEU A 361 -3.17 2.00 -17.67
N GLN A 362 -3.60 1.72 -18.90
CA GLN A 362 -3.41 2.61 -20.06
C GLN A 362 -4.20 3.93 -19.95
N TYR A 363 -5.21 3.99 -19.08
CA TYR A 363 -6.03 5.17 -18.85
C TYR A 363 -5.62 5.98 -17.61
N TRP A 364 -4.61 5.54 -16.85
CA TRP A 364 -4.33 6.12 -15.54
C TRP A 364 -3.79 7.55 -15.62
N LEU A 365 -2.53 7.73 -16.03
CA LEU A 365 -1.82 9.00 -15.89
C LEU A 365 -1.72 9.75 -17.22
N ASP A 366 -2.21 10.99 -17.27
CA ASP A 366 -2.22 11.84 -18.47
C ASP A 366 -0.86 11.97 -19.16
N ALA A 367 0.23 12.03 -18.39
CA ALA A 367 1.59 12.13 -18.92
C ALA A 367 2.01 10.92 -19.78
N VAL A 368 1.35 9.77 -19.65
CA VAL A 368 1.59 8.53 -20.40
C VAL A 368 0.31 7.91 -21.01
N ARG A 369 -0.83 8.60 -20.97
CA ARG A 369 -2.15 8.08 -21.37
C ARG A 369 -2.12 7.44 -22.77
N GLY A 370 -2.63 6.22 -22.88
CA GLY A 370 -2.46 5.31 -24.02
C GLY A 370 -1.46 4.18 -23.73
N ASP A 371 -0.39 4.48 -23.00
CA ASP A 371 0.58 3.51 -22.50
C ASP A 371 0.42 3.27 -20.98
N ASN A 372 1.00 2.17 -20.50
CA ASN A 372 0.88 1.73 -19.11
C ASN A 372 2.05 2.28 -18.29
N PRO A 373 1.83 3.06 -17.21
CA PRO A 373 2.91 3.63 -16.39
C PRO A 373 3.73 2.58 -15.65
N LEU A 374 3.15 1.39 -15.38
CA LEU A 374 3.73 0.32 -14.58
C LEU A 374 4.46 -0.72 -15.47
N GLN A 375 5.33 -0.21 -16.35
CA GLN A 375 6.29 -0.98 -17.14
C GLN A 375 7.70 -0.81 -16.58
N TYR A 376 8.46 -1.90 -16.54
CA TYR A 376 9.74 -1.97 -15.86
C TYR A 376 10.78 -2.76 -16.64
N LEU A 377 12.03 -2.30 -16.60
CA LEU A 377 13.18 -3.11 -16.98
C LEU A 377 13.91 -3.60 -15.72
N PHE A 378 14.33 -4.86 -15.77
CA PHE A 378 15.18 -5.51 -14.77
C PHE A 378 16.38 -6.13 -15.48
N MET A 379 17.59 -5.86 -14.99
CA MET A 379 18.83 -6.28 -15.63
C MET A 379 19.84 -6.70 -14.57
N GLY A 380 20.33 -7.94 -14.63
CA GLY A 380 21.25 -8.46 -13.62
C GLY A 380 22.07 -9.63 -14.13
N GLN A 381 23.26 -9.77 -13.55
CA GLN A 381 24.14 -10.89 -13.85
C GLN A 381 23.62 -12.22 -13.28
N LYS A 382 24.31 -13.31 -13.60
CA LYS A 382 23.98 -14.63 -13.06
C LYS A 382 23.92 -14.58 -11.52
N SER A 383 22.95 -15.30 -10.96
CA SER A 383 22.68 -15.41 -9.52
C SER A 383 22.27 -14.12 -8.79
N THR A 384 22.01 -13.00 -9.49
CA THR A 384 21.23 -11.91 -8.90
C THR A 384 19.77 -12.37 -8.71
N MET A 385 19.18 -12.13 -7.55
CA MET A 385 17.83 -12.58 -7.23
C MET A 385 17.01 -11.56 -6.42
N SER A 386 15.70 -11.73 -6.45
CA SER A 386 14.72 -11.10 -5.56
C SER A 386 14.18 -12.15 -4.58
N ARG A 387 13.99 -11.80 -3.31
CA ARG A 387 13.42 -12.70 -2.29
C ARG A 387 11.95 -13.00 -2.57
N MET A 388 11.36 -13.94 -1.83
CA MET A 388 9.93 -14.23 -1.93
C MET A 388 9.11 -13.03 -1.45
N HIS A 389 8.23 -12.51 -2.30
CA HIS A 389 7.37 -11.38 -1.98
C HIS A 389 6.06 -11.45 -2.80
N SER A 390 5.04 -10.71 -2.37
CA SER A 390 3.88 -10.39 -3.20
C SER A 390 4.05 -8.99 -3.76
N ASP A 391 3.66 -8.76 -5.02
CA ASP A 391 3.41 -7.40 -5.49
C ASP A 391 2.18 -6.81 -4.78
N PRO A 392 2.16 -5.50 -4.47
CA PRO A 392 1.03 -4.80 -3.86
C PRO A 392 0.02 -4.32 -4.92
N GLY A 393 -1.12 -3.76 -4.50
CA GLY A 393 -2.05 -3.08 -5.41
C GLY A 393 -3.10 -3.98 -6.08
N GLY A 394 -3.14 -5.29 -5.81
CA GLY A 394 -4.10 -6.22 -6.44
C GLY A 394 -3.93 -6.37 -7.96
N LEU A 395 -2.75 -6.05 -8.49
CA LEU A 395 -2.39 -6.14 -9.90
C LEU A 395 -1.84 -7.54 -10.23
N GLY A 396 -2.08 -8.02 -11.45
CA GLY A 396 -1.30 -9.13 -12.00
C GLY A 396 -0.04 -8.62 -12.69
N ILE A 397 0.98 -9.46 -12.86
CA ILE A 397 2.26 -9.06 -13.47
C ILE A 397 2.68 -10.03 -14.58
N THR A 398 3.35 -9.49 -15.58
CA THR A 398 3.98 -10.24 -16.68
C THR A 398 5.51 -10.15 -16.59
N ILE A 399 6.20 -11.25 -16.89
CA ILE A 399 7.66 -11.37 -16.89
C ILE A 399 8.11 -11.94 -18.25
N ALA A 400 8.84 -11.14 -19.02
CA ALA A 400 9.31 -11.49 -20.36
C ALA A 400 10.84 -11.23 -20.50
N PRO A 401 11.68 -12.28 -20.47
CA PRO A 401 13.11 -12.14 -20.77
C PRO A 401 13.33 -11.65 -22.20
N ILE A 402 14.12 -10.58 -22.35
CA ILE A 402 14.62 -10.10 -23.64
C ILE A 402 15.85 -10.94 -24.02
N ILE A 403 16.74 -11.16 -23.06
CA ILE A 403 17.87 -12.10 -23.15
C ILE A 403 18.07 -12.84 -21.82
N GLY A 404 18.67 -14.03 -21.90
CA GLY A 404 18.95 -14.86 -20.74
C GLY A 404 17.73 -15.62 -20.20
N THR A 405 17.91 -16.35 -19.11
CA THR A 405 16.86 -17.16 -18.46
C THR A 405 16.61 -16.68 -17.03
N LYS A 406 15.34 -16.40 -16.71
CA LYS A 406 14.89 -16.04 -15.35
C LYS A 406 14.08 -17.20 -14.77
N ARG A 407 14.53 -17.77 -13.65
CA ARG A 407 13.79 -18.77 -12.88
C ARG A 407 12.87 -18.06 -11.91
N VAL A 408 11.63 -18.51 -11.82
CA VAL A 408 10.63 -17.98 -10.89
C VAL A 408 10.05 -19.15 -10.11
N THR A 409 10.11 -19.06 -8.78
CA THR A 409 9.38 -19.94 -7.86
C THR A 409 8.20 -19.16 -7.31
N MET A 410 7.02 -19.78 -7.28
CA MET A 410 5.74 -19.13 -6.97
C MET A 410 4.92 -20.00 -6.00
N LEU A 411 4.20 -19.34 -5.10
CA LEU A 411 3.12 -19.93 -4.31
C LEU A 411 1.79 -19.33 -4.76
N HIS A 412 0.70 -20.09 -4.63
CA HIS A 412 -0.65 -19.60 -4.93
C HIS A 412 -0.99 -18.37 -4.09
N ARG A 413 -1.80 -17.45 -4.64
CA ARG A 413 -2.18 -16.19 -3.98
C ARG A 413 -2.90 -16.35 -2.63
N ASP A 414 -3.46 -17.53 -2.33
CA ASP A 414 -4.02 -17.82 -1.01
C ASP A 414 -2.93 -18.01 0.07
N ALA A 415 -1.66 -18.15 -0.31
CA ALA A 415 -0.52 -18.11 0.62
C ALA A 415 -0.43 -16.78 1.39
N ALA A 416 -0.81 -15.66 0.75
CA ALA A 416 -0.86 -14.32 1.36
C ALA A 416 -1.92 -14.19 2.47
N LYS A 417 -2.76 -15.21 2.69
CA LYS A 417 -3.79 -15.26 3.75
C LYS A 417 -3.35 -16.06 4.98
N LEU A 418 -2.14 -16.62 4.98
CA LEU A 418 -1.59 -17.34 6.13
C LEU A 418 -0.62 -16.41 6.85
N ASP A 419 -1.02 -15.85 8.00
CA ASP A 419 -0.24 -14.84 8.72
C ASP A 419 1.20 -15.31 9.09
N SER A 420 1.42 -16.62 9.17
CA SER A 420 2.74 -17.24 9.41
C SER A 420 3.75 -17.08 8.25
N VAL A 421 3.30 -16.74 7.05
CA VAL A 421 4.11 -16.72 5.81
C VAL A 421 5.07 -15.54 5.75
N HIS A 422 4.77 -14.42 6.44
CA HIS A 422 5.40 -13.13 6.13
C HIS A 422 6.64 -12.74 6.95
N GLU A 423 6.93 -13.38 8.09
CA GLU A 423 8.11 -13.01 8.91
C GLU A 423 9.03 -14.19 9.31
N SER A 424 8.54 -15.44 9.33
CA SER A 424 9.30 -16.59 9.87
C SER A 424 9.69 -17.67 8.86
N VAL A 425 9.15 -17.65 7.63
CA VAL A 425 9.37 -18.71 6.64
C VAL A 425 10.52 -18.34 5.70
N ASN A 426 11.59 -19.12 5.73
CA ASN A 426 12.62 -19.05 4.70
C ASN A 426 12.13 -19.81 3.44
N PHE A 427 11.70 -19.11 2.40
CA PHE A 427 11.22 -19.76 1.17
C PHE A 427 12.33 -20.43 0.32
N HIS A 428 13.60 -20.31 0.73
CA HIS A 428 14.69 -21.11 0.20
C HIS A 428 14.90 -22.43 0.98
N ASP A 429 14.30 -22.58 2.16
CA ASP A 429 14.42 -23.73 3.07
C ASP A 429 13.13 -23.85 3.91
N ILE A 430 12.07 -24.40 3.30
CA ILE A 430 10.72 -24.41 3.88
C ILE A 430 10.62 -25.52 4.94
N ASP A 431 10.64 -25.10 6.20
CA ASP A 431 10.35 -25.97 7.34
C ASP A 431 8.84 -26.26 7.46
N LEU A 432 8.44 -27.41 6.93
CA LEU A 432 7.05 -27.88 6.97
C LEU A 432 6.61 -28.38 8.36
N ASP A 433 7.53 -28.63 9.31
CA ASP A 433 7.16 -28.96 10.69
C ASP A 433 6.78 -27.68 11.46
N LYS A 434 7.46 -26.55 11.18
CA LYS A 434 7.10 -25.21 11.67
C LYS A 434 5.93 -24.57 10.92
N SER A 435 5.63 -24.99 9.70
CA SER A 435 4.55 -24.39 8.87
C SER A 435 3.85 -25.42 7.97
N PRO A 436 3.18 -26.44 8.56
CA PRO A 436 2.58 -27.55 7.82
C PRO A 436 1.46 -27.14 6.86
N GLN A 437 0.84 -25.97 7.08
CA GLN A 437 -0.17 -25.43 6.17
C GLN A 437 0.38 -25.15 4.76
N LEU A 438 1.70 -24.87 4.63
CA LEU A 438 2.36 -24.69 3.34
C LEU A 438 2.35 -25.97 2.49
N ALA A 439 2.31 -27.16 3.10
CA ALA A 439 2.30 -28.44 2.38
C ALA A 439 1.07 -28.61 1.46
N PHE A 440 -0.02 -27.88 1.74
CA PHE A 440 -1.29 -27.94 1.01
C PHE A 440 -1.47 -26.83 -0.03
N LEU A 441 -0.59 -25.82 -0.03
CA LEU A 441 -0.66 -24.72 -0.99
C LEU A 441 -0.06 -25.14 -2.35
N PRO A 442 -0.74 -24.84 -3.47
CA PRO A 442 -0.15 -25.04 -4.79
C PRO A 442 1.11 -24.19 -4.98
N ALA A 443 2.23 -24.86 -5.26
CA ALA A 443 3.51 -24.25 -5.61
C ALA A 443 3.87 -24.53 -7.07
N TRP A 444 4.60 -23.61 -7.70
CA TRP A 444 5.13 -23.74 -9.06
C TRP A 444 6.59 -23.30 -9.14
N ARG A 445 7.36 -23.88 -10.06
CA ARG A 445 8.69 -23.38 -10.43
C ARG A 445 8.86 -23.48 -11.94
N VAL A 446 9.34 -22.41 -12.57
CA VAL A 446 9.51 -22.31 -14.02
C VAL A 446 10.79 -21.56 -14.37
N SER A 447 11.42 -21.90 -15.50
CA SER A 447 12.55 -21.16 -16.07
C SER A 447 12.11 -20.48 -17.36
N VAL A 448 11.78 -19.19 -17.28
CA VAL A 448 11.29 -18.38 -18.41
C VAL A 448 12.46 -18.02 -19.32
N LYS A 449 12.26 -18.15 -20.63
CA LYS A 449 13.25 -17.89 -21.69
C LYS A 449 12.75 -16.80 -22.65
N PRO A 450 13.62 -16.24 -23.53
CA PRO A 450 13.18 -15.29 -24.55
C PRO A 450 12.17 -15.94 -25.50
N GLY A 451 11.15 -15.17 -25.89
CA GLY A 451 9.98 -15.67 -26.65
C GLY A 451 8.88 -16.30 -25.78
N GLN A 452 9.05 -16.31 -24.46
CA GLN A 452 8.03 -16.69 -23.48
C GLN A 452 7.68 -15.50 -22.57
N ILE A 453 6.42 -15.40 -22.17
CA ILE A 453 5.95 -14.46 -21.15
C ILE A 453 5.30 -15.25 -20.01
N LEU A 454 5.84 -15.19 -18.80
CA LEU A 454 5.14 -15.67 -17.61
C LEU A 454 4.11 -14.62 -17.18
N TYR A 455 2.87 -15.04 -16.97
CA TYR A 455 1.85 -14.23 -16.28
C TYR A 455 1.66 -14.80 -14.87
N MET A 456 1.68 -13.92 -13.86
CA MET A 456 1.36 -14.23 -12.47
C MET A 456 0.08 -13.48 -12.06
N PRO A 457 -0.94 -14.18 -11.55
CA PRO A 457 -2.14 -13.55 -10.97
C PRO A 457 -1.84 -12.64 -9.78
N GLU A 458 -2.83 -11.85 -9.40
CA GLU A 458 -2.70 -10.90 -8.31
C GLU A 458 -2.47 -11.59 -6.96
N SER A 459 -1.61 -10.97 -6.14
CA SER A 459 -1.15 -11.50 -4.85
C SER A 459 -0.41 -12.85 -4.90
N THR A 460 0.07 -13.31 -6.06
CA THR A 460 0.98 -14.46 -6.16
C THR A 460 2.32 -14.15 -5.49
N LEU A 461 2.60 -14.82 -4.36
CA LEU A 461 3.94 -14.78 -3.75
C LEU A 461 4.94 -15.43 -4.69
N HIS A 462 6.04 -14.74 -4.99
CA HIS A 462 7.05 -15.22 -5.92
C HIS A 462 8.47 -14.73 -5.60
N SER A 463 9.46 -15.48 -6.06
CA SER A 463 10.89 -15.13 -6.02
C SER A 463 11.52 -15.37 -7.39
N CYS A 464 12.22 -14.37 -7.95
CA CYS A 464 12.93 -14.45 -9.22
C CYS A 464 14.46 -14.58 -9.05
N GLU A 465 15.09 -15.48 -9.81
CA GLU A 465 16.54 -15.68 -9.92
C GLU A 465 17.00 -15.58 -11.39
N ASN A 466 18.07 -14.85 -11.65
CA ASN A 466 18.73 -14.83 -12.96
C ASN A 466 19.67 -16.04 -13.11
N VAL A 467 19.23 -17.08 -13.83
CA VAL A 467 19.98 -18.34 -14.04
C VAL A 467 21.19 -18.12 -14.95
N THR A 468 21.07 -17.16 -15.86
CA THR A 468 22.16 -16.57 -16.66
C THR A 468 22.16 -15.06 -16.41
N ALA A 469 23.14 -14.33 -16.96
CA ALA A 469 22.96 -12.90 -17.20
C ALA A 469 21.61 -12.68 -17.92
N CYS A 470 20.77 -11.78 -17.42
CA CYS A 470 19.40 -11.60 -17.91
C CYS A 470 19.00 -10.11 -17.92
N LEU A 471 18.43 -9.68 -19.05
CA LEU A 471 17.65 -8.46 -19.18
C LEU A 471 16.20 -8.90 -19.45
N SER A 472 15.26 -8.45 -18.62
CA SER A 472 13.86 -8.84 -18.69
C SER A 472 12.94 -7.62 -18.57
N TYR A 473 11.95 -7.57 -19.45
CA TYR A 473 10.85 -6.62 -19.40
C TYR A 473 9.72 -7.18 -18.53
N HIS A 474 9.18 -6.33 -17.65
CA HIS A 474 8.11 -6.65 -16.72
C HIS A 474 7.02 -5.60 -16.86
N ARG A 475 5.75 -6.00 -16.74
CA ARG A 475 4.62 -5.06 -16.82
C ARG A 475 3.45 -5.54 -15.99
N PHE A 476 2.87 -4.64 -15.20
CA PHE A 476 1.63 -4.91 -14.48
C PHE A 476 0.40 -4.81 -15.39
N HIS A 477 -0.64 -5.54 -15.03
CA HIS A 477 -1.87 -5.65 -15.79
C HIS A 477 -3.09 -5.62 -14.85
N LEU A 478 -4.07 -4.83 -15.26
CA LEU A 478 -5.38 -4.74 -14.62
C LEU A 478 -6.44 -4.83 -15.72
N ASP A 479 -7.35 -5.79 -15.61
CA ASP A 479 -8.57 -5.85 -16.40
C ASP A 479 -9.74 -6.34 -15.54
N THR A 480 -10.89 -6.62 -16.17
CA THR A 480 -12.10 -7.08 -15.48
C THR A 480 -11.97 -8.43 -14.76
N VAL A 481 -10.91 -9.22 -15.00
CA VAL A 481 -10.69 -10.53 -14.38
C VAL A 481 -10.05 -10.39 -13.00
N ASN A 482 -9.05 -9.51 -12.83
CA ASN A 482 -8.41 -9.24 -11.52
C ASN A 482 -8.97 -8.01 -10.78
N LEU A 483 -9.97 -7.32 -11.35
CA LEU A 483 -10.67 -6.18 -10.74
C LEU A 483 -11.17 -6.46 -9.30
N THR A 484 -11.58 -7.69 -8.99
CA THR A 484 -11.99 -8.11 -7.63
C THR A 484 -10.82 -8.19 -6.63
N GLY A 485 -9.59 -8.37 -7.10
CA GLY A 485 -8.38 -8.26 -6.28
C GLY A 485 -7.96 -6.81 -6.09
N PHE A 486 -7.99 -6.03 -7.18
CA PHE A 486 -7.75 -4.58 -7.17
C PHE A 486 -8.68 -3.82 -6.21
N LEU A 487 -9.98 -4.17 -6.19
CA LEU A 487 -10.94 -3.58 -5.24
C LEU A 487 -10.68 -4.00 -3.78
N ARG A 488 -10.21 -5.22 -3.52
CA ARG A 488 -9.80 -5.64 -2.16
C ARG A 488 -8.57 -4.86 -1.70
N SER A 489 -7.59 -4.69 -2.58
CA SER A 489 -6.40 -3.86 -2.36
C SER A 489 -6.76 -2.40 -2.06
N PHE A 490 -7.67 -1.81 -2.84
CA PHE A 490 -8.18 -0.44 -2.60
C PHE A 490 -8.86 -0.32 -1.23
N LEU A 491 -9.77 -1.23 -0.89
CA LEU A 491 -10.48 -1.22 0.40
C LEU A 491 -9.56 -1.50 1.60
N ALA A 492 -8.48 -2.27 1.40
CA ALA A 492 -7.45 -2.55 2.40
C ALA A 492 -6.38 -1.45 2.51
N GLN A 493 -6.30 -0.53 1.54
CA GLN A 493 -5.25 0.49 1.42
C GLN A 493 -3.83 -0.12 1.35
N ASP A 494 -3.67 -1.28 0.70
CA ASP A 494 -2.40 -2.05 0.72
C ASP A 494 -1.25 -1.43 -0.12
N SER A 495 -1.54 -0.41 -0.93
CA SER A 495 -0.59 0.23 -1.83
C SER A 495 -0.90 1.71 -2.01
N PRO A 496 -0.54 2.58 -1.04
CA PRO A 496 -0.84 4.01 -1.09
C PRO A 496 -0.11 4.77 -2.22
N SER A 497 0.84 4.13 -2.91
CA SER A 497 1.49 4.63 -4.13
C SER A 497 0.71 4.35 -5.42
N ILE A 498 -0.40 3.61 -5.35
CA ILE A 498 -1.29 3.32 -6.47
C ILE A 498 -2.61 4.03 -6.21
N ASN A 499 -3.03 4.91 -7.12
CA ASN A 499 -4.28 5.65 -6.97
C ASN A 499 -5.44 4.84 -7.58
N HIS A 500 -5.94 3.85 -6.83
CA HIS A 500 -7.02 2.98 -7.31
C HIS A 500 -8.27 3.74 -7.74
N ALA A 501 -8.56 4.87 -7.08
CA ALA A 501 -9.71 5.70 -7.41
C ALA A 501 -9.56 6.34 -8.79
N GLU A 502 -8.46 7.06 -9.04
CA GLU A 502 -8.13 7.67 -10.33
C GLU A 502 -8.06 6.64 -11.47
N ILE A 503 -7.45 5.47 -11.23
CA ILE A 503 -7.37 4.38 -12.22
C ILE A 503 -8.77 3.93 -12.66
N LEU A 504 -9.69 3.70 -11.72
CA LEU A 504 -11.06 3.29 -12.04
C LEU A 504 -11.89 4.42 -12.66
N TRP A 505 -11.69 5.65 -12.20
CA TRP A 505 -12.40 6.83 -12.67
C TRP A 505 -12.04 7.19 -14.11
N ASN A 506 -10.74 7.29 -14.41
CA ASN A 506 -10.25 7.62 -15.74
C ASN A 506 -10.55 6.49 -16.74
N ALA A 507 -10.37 5.23 -16.33
CA ALA A 507 -10.75 4.09 -17.16
C ALA A 507 -12.25 4.08 -17.51
N ALA A 508 -13.13 4.46 -16.59
CA ALA A 508 -14.56 4.55 -16.89
C ALA A 508 -14.88 5.64 -17.92
N HIS A 509 -14.29 6.83 -17.77
CA HIS A 509 -14.52 7.94 -18.72
C HIS A 509 -13.98 7.62 -20.11
N ASP A 510 -12.78 7.07 -20.22
CA ASP A 510 -12.14 6.76 -21.50
C ASP A 510 -12.81 5.58 -22.21
N VAL A 511 -13.25 4.56 -21.46
CA VAL A 511 -14.02 3.44 -22.02
C VAL A 511 -15.40 3.91 -22.50
N MET A 512 -16.09 4.76 -21.73
CA MET A 512 -17.36 5.36 -22.20
C MET A 512 -17.14 6.23 -23.45
N SER A 513 -16.10 7.06 -23.48
CA SER A 513 -15.76 7.89 -24.64
C SER A 513 -15.42 7.05 -25.88
N ALA A 514 -14.62 5.99 -25.73
CA ALA A 514 -14.28 5.08 -26.82
C ALA A 514 -15.53 4.38 -27.40
N ILE A 515 -16.47 3.96 -26.54
CA ILE A 515 -17.73 3.33 -26.96
C ILE A 515 -18.66 4.37 -27.61
N GLU A 516 -18.74 5.60 -27.09
CA GLU A 516 -19.54 6.68 -27.70
C GLU A 516 -19.02 7.03 -29.10
N ASN A 517 -17.70 7.17 -29.26
CA ASN A 517 -17.08 7.43 -30.55
C ASN A 517 -17.35 6.29 -31.55
N ALA A 518 -17.25 5.02 -31.12
CA ALA A 518 -17.58 3.87 -31.96
C ALA A 518 -19.10 3.79 -32.29
N TYR A 519 -19.97 4.23 -31.38
CA TYR A 519 -21.42 4.26 -31.56
C TYR A 519 -21.84 5.36 -32.54
N GLN A 520 -21.27 6.56 -32.44
CA GLN A 520 -21.52 7.68 -33.35
C GLN A 520 -20.94 7.45 -34.74
N ALA A 521 -19.77 6.82 -34.85
CA ALA A 521 -19.11 6.54 -36.14
C ALA A 521 -19.81 5.45 -36.97
N ASN A 522 -20.77 4.72 -36.40
CA ASN A 522 -21.51 3.62 -37.03
C ASN A 522 -23.04 3.85 -36.99
N ASP A 523 -23.49 5.09 -37.27
CA ASP A 523 -24.92 5.46 -37.41
C ASP A 523 -25.81 5.04 -36.21
N GLU A 524 -25.35 5.29 -34.97
CA GLU A 524 -26.04 4.90 -33.73
C GLU A 524 -26.25 3.37 -33.56
N VAL A 525 -25.38 2.57 -34.18
CA VAL A 525 -25.28 1.12 -33.99
C VAL A 525 -23.90 0.78 -33.44
N LEU A 526 -23.83 0.13 -32.28
CA LEU A 526 -22.54 -0.33 -31.75
C LEU A 526 -21.99 -1.48 -32.59
N ASP A 527 -20.78 -1.33 -33.11
CA ASP A 527 -20.17 -2.36 -33.95
C ASP A 527 -19.82 -3.64 -33.16
N ASN A 528 -19.79 -4.77 -33.87
CA ASN A 528 -19.46 -6.09 -33.30
C ASN A 528 -17.97 -6.46 -33.46
N THR A 529 -17.07 -5.48 -33.57
CA THR A 529 -15.62 -5.77 -33.62
C THR A 529 -15.13 -6.25 -32.26
N VAL A 530 -14.04 -7.02 -32.27
CA VAL A 530 -13.41 -7.56 -31.05
C VAL A 530 -12.89 -6.44 -30.13
N VAL A 531 -12.62 -5.25 -30.67
CA VAL A 531 -12.20 -4.07 -29.89
C VAL A 531 -13.41 -3.45 -29.18
N THR A 532 -14.47 -3.12 -29.91
CA THR A 532 -15.68 -2.49 -29.35
C THR A 532 -16.38 -3.40 -28.34
N LEU A 533 -16.48 -4.71 -28.62
CA LEU A 533 -17.00 -5.70 -27.67
C LEU A 533 -16.11 -5.85 -26.42
N ARG A 534 -14.77 -5.73 -26.56
CA ARG A 534 -13.85 -5.71 -25.40
C ARG A 534 -14.12 -4.48 -24.52
N LYS A 535 -14.27 -3.29 -25.10
CA LYS A 535 -14.60 -2.07 -24.33
C LYS A 535 -15.96 -2.20 -23.63
N LEU A 536 -16.96 -2.79 -24.27
CA LEU A 536 -18.28 -3.03 -23.66
C LEU A 536 -18.18 -3.98 -22.44
N ASP A 537 -17.39 -5.05 -22.53
CA ASP A 537 -17.11 -5.93 -21.38
C ASP A 537 -16.32 -5.21 -20.28
N THR A 538 -15.39 -4.30 -20.63
CA THR A 538 -14.73 -3.41 -19.67
C THR A 538 -15.73 -2.55 -18.92
N LEU A 539 -16.64 -1.88 -19.64
CA LEU A 539 -17.65 -0.99 -19.06
C LEU A 539 -18.58 -1.75 -18.11
N ARG A 540 -18.98 -2.98 -18.48
CA ARG A 540 -19.75 -3.88 -17.60
C ARG A 540 -18.98 -4.22 -16.32
N GLY A 541 -17.66 -4.47 -16.40
CA GLY A 541 -16.83 -4.69 -15.21
C GLY A 541 -16.70 -3.45 -14.32
N LEU A 542 -16.43 -2.28 -14.91
CA LEU A 542 -16.32 -1.00 -14.20
C LEU A 542 -17.64 -0.61 -13.53
N ARG A 543 -18.79 -0.89 -14.15
CA ARG A 543 -20.13 -0.78 -13.53
C ARG A 543 -20.23 -1.57 -12.22
N HIS A 544 -19.72 -2.80 -12.19
CA HIS A 544 -19.72 -3.63 -10.98
C HIS A 544 -18.80 -3.05 -9.90
N ALA A 545 -17.63 -2.52 -10.26
CA ALA A 545 -16.75 -1.81 -9.34
C ALA A 545 -17.41 -0.56 -8.74
N CYS A 546 -17.87 0.38 -9.57
CA CYS A 546 -18.53 1.61 -9.13
C CYS A 546 -19.75 1.31 -8.25
N ARG A 547 -20.51 0.24 -8.56
CA ARG A 547 -21.62 -0.19 -7.71
C ARG A 547 -21.18 -0.62 -6.30
N MET A 548 -20.08 -1.36 -6.15
CA MET A 548 -19.55 -1.69 -4.82
C MET A 548 -19.11 -0.42 -4.07
N LEU A 549 -18.34 0.44 -4.74
CA LEU A 549 -17.84 1.69 -4.13
C LEU A 549 -18.97 2.64 -3.72
N SER A 550 -20.07 2.68 -4.48
CA SER A 550 -21.28 3.46 -4.17
C SER A 550 -22.09 2.94 -2.98
N LEU A 551 -21.96 1.66 -2.60
CA LEU A 551 -22.70 1.02 -1.51
C LEU A 551 -21.95 1.08 -0.17
N GLU A 552 -20.64 0.89 -0.19
CA GLU A 552 -19.79 0.84 1.01
C GLU A 552 -19.47 2.23 1.63
N GLN A 553 -20.00 3.32 1.04
CA GLN A 553 -19.67 4.72 1.40
C GLN A 553 -18.15 4.93 1.54
N VAL A 554 -17.41 4.51 0.50
CA VAL A 554 -15.96 4.29 0.58
C VAL A 554 -15.19 5.52 1.06
N LEU A 555 -14.14 5.21 1.83
CA LEU A 555 -13.16 6.05 2.50
C LEU A 555 -13.00 7.48 1.91
N PRO A 556 -12.92 8.52 2.77
CA PRO A 556 -12.66 9.88 2.32
C PRO A 556 -11.32 9.93 1.59
N THR A 557 -11.42 10.10 0.28
CA THR A 557 -10.33 10.32 -0.68
C THR A 557 -10.10 11.83 -0.79
N GLU A 558 -8.87 12.26 -1.09
CA GLU A 558 -8.56 13.71 -1.12
C GLU A 558 -9.39 14.45 -2.20
N ASP A 559 -9.59 13.80 -3.35
CA ASP A 559 -10.59 14.16 -4.34
C ASP A 559 -11.93 13.50 -4.02
N SER A 560 -13.02 14.26 -4.05
CA SER A 560 -14.37 13.76 -3.74
C SER A 560 -15.02 13.02 -4.92
N TRP A 561 -14.56 11.80 -5.19
CA TRP A 561 -15.08 10.95 -6.28
C TRP A 561 -16.55 10.57 -6.10
N ASP A 562 -17.45 11.09 -6.95
CA ASP A 562 -18.88 10.72 -6.92
C ASP A 562 -19.11 9.38 -7.64
N TRP A 563 -18.80 8.28 -6.94
CA TRP A 563 -19.00 6.91 -7.40
C TRP A 563 -20.44 6.60 -7.79
N LYS A 564 -21.41 7.31 -7.22
CA LYS A 564 -22.82 7.13 -7.55
C LYS A 564 -23.14 7.79 -8.88
N LYS A 565 -22.74 9.06 -9.09
CA LYS A 565 -22.88 9.72 -10.39
C LYS A 565 -22.17 8.94 -11.49
N LEU A 566 -20.94 8.47 -11.25
CA LEU A 566 -20.23 7.66 -12.24
C LEU A 566 -20.97 6.34 -12.56
N LEU A 567 -21.59 5.70 -11.57
CA LEU A 567 -22.47 4.55 -11.81
C LEU A 567 -23.71 4.91 -12.63
N ASP A 568 -24.37 6.02 -12.31
CA ASP A 568 -25.56 6.52 -13.01
C ASP A 568 -25.22 6.88 -14.48
N ASP A 569 -24.05 7.49 -14.73
CA ASP A 569 -23.52 7.81 -16.08
C ASP A 569 -23.17 6.54 -16.88
N ILE A 570 -22.53 5.54 -16.24
CA ILE A 570 -22.25 4.22 -16.85
C ILE A 570 -23.55 3.48 -17.18
N ASP A 571 -24.57 3.53 -16.30
CA ASP A 571 -25.87 2.91 -16.57
C ASP A 571 -26.62 3.63 -17.70
N LEU A 572 -26.56 4.95 -17.78
CA LEU A 572 -27.09 5.72 -18.92
C LEU A 572 -26.43 5.33 -20.24
N MET A 573 -25.10 5.16 -20.23
CA MET A 573 -24.36 4.75 -21.42
C MET A 573 -24.74 3.34 -21.88
N LEU A 574 -24.73 2.36 -20.96
CA LEU A 574 -25.15 0.99 -21.25
C LEU A 574 -26.63 0.90 -21.70
N MET A 575 -27.52 1.72 -21.13
CA MET A 575 -28.91 1.80 -21.58
C MET A 575 -29.06 2.30 -23.02
N ARG A 576 -28.12 3.10 -23.55
CA ARG A 576 -28.12 3.52 -24.96
C ARG A 576 -27.62 2.40 -25.86
N VAL A 577 -26.39 1.92 -25.60
CA VAL A 577 -25.62 1.09 -26.54
C VAL A 577 -25.79 -0.43 -26.39
N ASP A 578 -26.32 -0.94 -25.26
CA ASP A 578 -26.50 -2.37 -25.00
C ASP A 578 -27.99 -2.78 -25.01
N PRO A 579 -28.50 -3.40 -26.09
CA PRO A 579 -29.88 -3.88 -26.14
C PRO A 579 -30.24 -4.89 -25.04
N SER A 580 -29.26 -5.61 -24.47
CA SER A 580 -29.49 -6.57 -23.37
C SER A 580 -29.69 -5.88 -22.02
N ALA A 581 -29.21 -4.63 -21.87
CA ALA A 581 -29.51 -3.79 -20.70
C ALA A 581 -30.97 -3.31 -20.72
N LYS A 582 -31.47 -2.89 -21.89
CA LYS A 582 -32.86 -2.44 -22.10
C LYS A 582 -33.87 -3.50 -21.63
N LEU A 583 -33.61 -4.78 -21.89
CA LEU A 583 -34.50 -5.88 -21.53
C LEU A 583 -34.63 -6.14 -20.01
N LYS A 584 -33.61 -5.78 -19.21
CA LYS A 584 -33.64 -5.96 -17.74
C LYS A 584 -34.40 -4.82 -17.05
N LEU A 585 -34.41 -3.63 -17.64
CA LEU A 585 -34.99 -2.45 -17.01
C LEU A 585 -36.52 -2.49 -16.95
N THR A 586 -37.20 -3.19 -17.85
CA THR A 586 -38.66 -3.40 -17.81
C THR A 586 -39.12 -4.06 -16.50
N THR A 587 -38.28 -4.90 -15.91
CA THR A 587 -38.53 -5.56 -14.62
C THR A 587 -38.14 -4.69 -13.42
N THR A 588 -37.29 -3.67 -13.60
CA THR A 588 -36.73 -2.85 -12.50
C THR A 588 -37.36 -1.46 -12.39
N LEU A 589 -37.72 -0.80 -13.51
CA LEU A 589 -38.48 0.46 -13.51
C LEU A 589 -39.83 0.32 -12.78
N ALA A 590 -40.42 -0.87 -12.81
CA ALA A 590 -41.62 -1.22 -12.05
C ALA A 590 -41.47 -1.10 -10.52
N GLN A 591 -40.26 -0.86 -10.00
CA GLN A 591 -39.98 -0.72 -8.57
C GLN A 591 -39.29 0.60 -8.16
N GLY A 592 -38.92 1.50 -9.10
CA GLY A 592 -38.01 2.59 -8.72
C GLY A 592 -37.80 3.76 -9.68
N SER A 593 -38.85 4.44 -10.16
CA SER A 593 -38.71 5.86 -10.55
C SER A 593 -40.04 6.62 -10.46
N SER A 594 -40.01 7.86 -9.96
CA SER A 594 -41.14 8.78 -10.00
C SER A 594 -41.05 9.68 -11.23
N VAL A 595 -41.59 9.22 -12.35
CA VAL A 595 -41.64 10.00 -13.60
C VAL A 595 -42.51 11.25 -13.41
N SER A 596 -41.98 12.42 -13.78
CA SER A 596 -42.73 13.68 -13.81
C SER A 596 -43.82 13.64 -14.88
N GLY A 597 -45.07 13.96 -14.53
CA GLY A 597 -46.21 13.83 -15.42
C GLY A 597 -46.19 14.78 -16.62
N LYS A 598 -45.79 14.27 -17.79
CA LYS A 598 -45.99 14.90 -19.11
C LYS A 598 -45.91 13.90 -20.29
N ALA A 599 -46.51 12.72 -20.10
CA ALA A 599 -46.48 11.63 -21.09
C ALA A 599 -47.70 10.68 -20.95
N VAL A 600 -48.94 11.20 -21.04
CA VAL A 600 -50.17 10.37 -20.95
C VAL A 600 -51.23 10.73 -22.01
N ASP A 601 -50.92 11.63 -22.95
CA ASP A 601 -51.88 12.12 -23.97
C ASP A 601 -51.95 11.25 -25.24
N GLY A 602 -51.48 9.99 -25.16
CA GLY A 602 -51.34 9.09 -26.31
C GLY A 602 -51.57 7.61 -26.03
N LEU A 603 -52.30 7.26 -24.96
CA LEU A 603 -52.61 5.87 -24.59
C LEU A 603 -54.11 5.57 -24.66
N ASN A 604 -54.43 4.34 -25.06
CA ASN A 604 -55.79 3.92 -25.37
C ASN A 604 -56.60 3.60 -24.10
N GLY A 605 -57.94 3.61 -24.21
CA GLY A 605 -58.86 3.70 -23.08
C GLY A 605 -58.69 2.65 -21.97
N GLU A 606 -58.34 1.39 -22.29
CA GLU A 606 -58.12 0.35 -21.27
C GLU A 606 -56.80 0.54 -20.50
N GLU A 607 -55.74 1.01 -21.15
CA GLU A 607 -54.45 1.27 -20.50
C GLU A 607 -54.54 2.51 -19.62
N ALA A 608 -55.22 3.57 -20.10
CA ALA A 608 -55.50 4.76 -19.31
C ALA A 608 -56.32 4.43 -18.05
N ALA A 609 -57.30 3.52 -18.13
CA ALA A 609 -58.08 3.08 -16.98
C ALA A 609 -57.23 2.32 -15.95
N ARG A 610 -56.39 1.37 -16.39
CA ARG A 610 -55.48 0.62 -15.52
C ARG A 610 -54.42 1.52 -14.87
N ALA A 611 -53.85 2.47 -15.63
CA ALA A 611 -52.90 3.44 -15.12
C ALA A 611 -53.50 4.30 -14.00
N LYS A 612 -54.75 4.77 -14.15
CA LYS A 612 -55.47 5.55 -13.13
C LYS A 612 -55.62 4.77 -11.83
N GLN A 613 -56.04 3.51 -11.92
CA GLN A 613 -56.26 2.63 -10.76
C GLN A 613 -54.94 2.34 -10.00
N VAL A 614 -53.81 2.21 -10.72
CA VAL A 614 -52.48 2.05 -10.11
C VAL A 614 -51.97 3.35 -9.47
N VAL A 615 -52.25 4.51 -10.06
CA VAL A 615 -51.86 5.82 -9.52
C VAL A 615 -52.59 6.13 -8.21
N GLU A 616 -53.89 5.83 -8.09
CA GLU A 616 -54.65 6.00 -6.84
C GLU A 616 -54.17 5.05 -5.73
N ALA A 617 -53.78 3.81 -6.08
CA ALA A 617 -53.14 2.89 -5.14
C ALA A 617 -51.75 3.38 -4.67
N ALA A 618 -50.96 3.99 -5.57
CA ALA A 618 -49.64 4.54 -5.25
C ALA A 618 -49.72 5.82 -4.38
N ALA A 619 -50.70 6.69 -4.64
CA ALA A 619 -50.90 7.93 -3.89
C ALA A 619 -51.12 7.68 -2.39
N ASN A 620 -51.94 6.68 -2.05
CA ASN A 620 -52.20 6.28 -0.66
C ASN A 620 -50.96 5.72 0.06
N LYS A 621 -50.01 5.12 -0.66
CA LYS A 621 -48.75 4.60 -0.09
C LYS A 621 -47.70 5.68 0.19
N LYS A 622 -47.75 6.83 -0.49
CA LYS A 622 -46.67 7.85 -0.44
C LYS A 622 -46.69 8.73 0.82
N LYS A 623 -47.71 8.64 1.67
CA LYS A 623 -47.96 9.56 2.79
C LYS A 623 -47.18 9.26 4.10
N LEU A 624 -46.27 8.27 4.10
CA LEU A 624 -45.70 7.71 5.35
C LEU A 624 -44.19 7.87 5.56
N PHE A 625 -43.40 8.30 4.56
CA PHE A 625 -41.92 8.24 4.63
C PHE A 625 -41.22 9.52 4.15
N GLN A 626 -41.19 10.55 5.01
CA GLN A 626 -40.18 11.63 4.97
C GLN A 626 -39.91 12.21 6.38
N SER A 627 -38.76 11.90 6.98
CA SER A 627 -37.82 12.86 7.63
C SER A 627 -36.76 12.17 8.52
N LYS A 628 -35.57 12.79 8.58
CA LYS A 628 -34.40 12.53 9.46
C LYS A 628 -33.69 11.15 9.34
N VAL A 629 -32.39 11.04 9.65
CA VAL A 629 -31.15 11.67 9.09
C VAL A 629 -29.92 11.03 9.78
N ALA A 630 -28.89 10.71 8.99
CA ALA A 630 -27.54 10.22 9.35
C ALA A 630 -27.22 9.86 10.82
N THR A 631 -27.10 10.83 11.75
CA THR A 631 -26.72 10.56 13.15
C THR A 631 -27.74 9.68 13.89
N THR A 632 -28.99 9.67 13.42
CA THR A 632 -30.03 8.76 13.91
C THR A 632 -29.87 7.34 13.37
N ALA A 633 -29.04 7.05 12.36
CA ALA A 633 -29.05 5.74 11.68
C ALA A 633 -28.65 4.55 12.57
N ALA A 634 -27.59 4.69 13.37
CA ALA A 634 -27.15 3.63 14.28
C ALA A 634 -28.14 3.40 15.44
N ASN A 635 -28.82 4.46 15.90
CA ASN A 635 -29.86 4.37 16.92
C ASN A 635 -31.17 3.84 16.32
N ALA A 636 -31.57 4.29 15.13
CA ALA A 636 -32.77 3.84 14.43
C ALA A 636 -32.68 2.38 13.98
N HIS A 637 -31.49 1.85 13.70
CA HIS A 637 -31.30 0.40 13.53
C HIS A 637 -31.69 -0.33 14.81
N TRP A 638 -31.23 0.12 15.99
CA TRP A 638 -31.66 -0.41 17.29
C TRP A 638 -33.16 -0.21 17.58
N ASP A 639 -33.68 1.01 17.40
CA ASP A 639 -35.08 1.36 17.67
C ASP A 639 -36.05 0.58 16.75
N SER A 640 -35.64 0.31 15.51
CA SER A 640 -36.42 -0.49 14.55
C SER A 640 -36.36 -2.00 14.82
N LEU A 641 -35.27 -2.51 15.40
CA LEU A 641 -35.19 -3.90 15.86
C LEU A 641 -36.09 -4.14 17.09
N ASN A 642 -36.19 -3.16 18.00
CA ASN A 642 -37.04 -3.19 19.20
C ASN A 642 -36.92 -4.54 19.96
N LEU A 643 -35.69 -4.85 20.37
CA LEU A 643 -35.37 -6.14 20.97
C LEU A 643 -35.82 -6.24 22.43
N LYS A 644 -36.41 -7.39 22.76
CA LYS A 644 -36.89 -7.79 24.09
C LYS A 644 -36.23 -9.10 24.50
N VAL A 645 -36.21 -9.37 25.80
CA VAL A 645 -35.81 -10.68 26.31
C VAL A 645 -36.82 -11.73 25.88
N GLY A 646 -36.35 -12.84 25.33
CA GLY A 646 -37.14 -13.91 24.70
C GLY A 646 -37.23 -13.85 23.18
N ASP A 647 -36.87 -12.73 22.53
CA ASP A 647 -36.90 -12.64 21.06
C ASP A 647 -35.97 -13.66 20.40
N THR A 648 -36.42 -14.34 19.35
CA THR A 648 -35.51 -15.08 18.45
C THR A 648 -34.98 -14.16 17.35
N ILE A 649 -33.66 -14.01 17.26
CA ILE A 649 -32.99 -13.14 16.27
C ILE A 649 -32.03 -13.90 15.35
N GLY A 650 -31.73 -13.30 14.20
CA GLY A 650 -30.75 -13.74 13.23
C GLY A 650 -29.45 -12.93 13.37
N VAL A 651 -28.39 -13.62 13.78
CA VAL A 651 -27.06 -13.04 13.98
C VAL A 651 -26.05 -13.62 13.00
N GLN A 652 -25.21 -12.76 12.42
CA GLN A 652 -24.12 -13.15 11.52
C GLN A 652 -22.81 -13.13 12.29
N VAL A 653 -22.25 -14.31 12.52
CA VAL A 653 -21.07 -14.53 13.37
C VAL A 653 -20.24 -15.65 12.74
N PHE A 654 -18.92 -15.48 12.66
CA PHE A 654 -18.00 -16.41 11.98
C PHE A 654 -18.44 -16.72 10.53
N GLU A 655 -18.76 -15.64 9.79
CA GLU A 655 -19.34 -15.62 8.42
C GLU A 655 -20.69 -16.34 8.24
N LYS A 656 -21.16 -17.06 9.26
CA LYS A 656 -22.35 -17.91 9.22
C LYS A 656 -23.55 -17.19 9.83
N ARG A 657 -24.75 -17.51 9.32
CA ARG A 657 -26.03 -16.98 9.82
C ARG A 657 -26.66 -17.97 10.80
N ASN A 658 -26.74 -17.56 12.06
CA ASN A 658 -27.25 -18.36 13.16
C ASN A 658 -28.52 -17.74 13.76
N ARG A 659 -29.31 -18.57 14.46
CA ARG A 659 -30.42 -18.12 15.30
C ARG A 659 -29.95 -18.07 16.75
N ALA A 660 -30.37 -17.04 17.47
CA ALA A 660 -30.12 -16.91 18.90
C ALA A 660 -31.35 -16.33 19.62
N GLU A 661 -31.56 -16.69 20.88
CA GLU A 661 -32.57 -16.11 21.76
C GLU A 661 -31.96 -14.94 22.54
N VAL A 662 -32.64 -13.79 22.61
CA VAL A 662 -32.17 -12.63 23.38
C VAL A 662 -32.39 -12.86 24.87
N LEU A 663 -31.31 -13.11 25.61
CA LEU A 663 -31.34 -13.28 27.08
C LEU A 663 -31.32 -11.95 27.83
N LYS A 664 -30.69 -10.91 27.27
CA LYS A 664 -30.61 -9.57 27.89
C LYS A 664 -30.32 -8.49 26.85
N VAL A 665 -30.86 -7.29 27.04
CA VAL A 665 -30.45 -6.08 26.30
C VAL A 665 -29.86 -5.09 27.29
N VAL A 666 -28.73 -4.46 26.95
CA VAL A 666 -28.08 -3.43 27.80
C VAL A 666 -27.55 -2.29 26.92
N HIS A 667 -27.79 -1.07 27.38
CA HIS A 667 -27.38 0.18 26.75
C HIS A 667 -26.15 0.76 27.48
N ASP A 668 -25.43 1.67 26.82
CA ASP A 668 -24.33 2.48 27.42
C ASP A 668 -23.21 1.68 28.11
N LYS A 669 -22.94 0.44 27.66
CA LYS A 669 -21.96 -0.43 28.30
C LYS A 669 -20.60 -0.37 27.60
N VAL A 670 -19.51 -0.34 28.39
CA VAL A 670 -18.16 -0.60 27.87
C VAL A 670 -17.99 -2.10 27.71
N LEU A 671 -17.91 -2.54 26.45
CA LEU A 671 -17.55 -3.90 26.08
C LEU A 671 -16.13 -3.93 25.51
N VAL A 672 -15.54 -5.11 25.49
CA VAL A 672 -14.30 -5.41 24.79
C VAL A 672 -14.51 -6.63 23.93
N GLN A 673 -13.91 -6.66 22.74
CA GLN A 673 -13.73 -7.92 22.02
C GLN A 673 -12.54 -8.63 22.63
N ILE A 674 -12.65 -9.93 22.83
CA ILE A 674 -11.57 -10.78 23.37
C ILE A 674 -11.33 -11.99 22.48
N HIS A 675 -10.10 -12.49 22.52
CA HIS A 675 -9.65 -13.75 21.95
C HIS A 675 -9.23 -14.70 23.07
N TYR A 676 -9.82 -15.88 23.15
CA TYR A 676 -9.50 -16.86 24.21
C TYR A 676 -8.18 -17.57 23.90
N SER A 677 -7.20 -17.49 24.80
CA SER A 677 -5.80 -17.88 24.52
C SER A 677 -5.58 -19.38 24.26
N ASP A 678 -6.56 -20.20 24.65
CA ASP A 678 -6.55 -21.66 24.55
C ASP A 678 -7.46 -22.18 23.41
N TRP A 679 -7.99 -21.29 22.55
CA TRP A 679 -9.01 -21.58 21.53
C TRP A 679 -8.77 -20.81 20.21
N GLU A 680 -9.40 -21.24 19.11
CA GLU A 680 -9.32 -20.56 17.80
C GLU A 680 -10.03 -19.19 17.78
N SER A 681 -9.62 -18.29 16.87
CA SER A 681 -10.25 -16.96 16.71
C SER A 681 -11.71 -16.98 16.23
N ILE A 682 -12.21 -18.14 15.81
CA ILE A 682 -13.65 -18.39 15.61
C ILE A 682 -14.46 -18.47 16.91
N TYR A 683 -13.85 -18.14 18.05
CA TYR A 683 -14.50 -17.98 19.35
C TYR A 683 -14.35 -16.57 19.93
N ASP A 684 -13.84 -15.62 19.14
CA ASP A 684 -13.69 -14.22 19.56
C ASP A 684 -15.06 -13.57 19.80
N GLU A 685 -15.26 -12.98 20.97
CA GLU A 685 -16.56 -12.42 21.36
C GLU A 685 -16.45 -11.08 22.09
N TYR A 686 -17.58 -10.40 22.21
CA TYR A 686 -17.67 -9.20 23.05
C TYR A 686 -18.03 -9.59 24.50
N LEU A 687 -17.22 -9.19 25.47
CA LEU A 687 -17.57 -9.25 26.89
C LEU A 687 -17.58 -7.85 27.52
N PRO A 688 -18.42 -7.59 28.53
CA PRO A 688 -18.32 -6.36 29.29
C PRO A 688 -17.06 -6.36 30.16
N VAL A 689 -16.46 -5.18 30.37
CA VAL A 689 -15.30 -5.00 31.27
C VAL A 689 -15.54 -5.61 32.66
N SER A 690 -16.79 -5.56 33.15
CA SER A 690 -17.22 -6.14 34.43
C SER A 690 -17.11 -7.67 34.53
N CYS A 691 -16.94 -8.39 33.42
CA CYS A 691 -16.75 -9.85 33.37
C CYS A 691 -15.28 -10.27 33.20
N LEU A 692 -14.36 -9.30 33.18
CA LEU A 692 -12.92 -9.54 33.07
C LEU A 692 -12.25 -9.55 34.44
N PHE A 693 -11.21 -10.37 34.57
CA PHE A 693 -10.40 -10.54 35.77
C PHE A 693 -8.91 -10.48 35.42
N GLN A 694 -8.05 -10.17 36.39
CA GLN A 694 -6.60 -10.21 36.26
C GLN A 694 -6.01 -10.98 37.44
N ARG A 695 -4.92 -11.73 37.22
CA ARG A 695 -4.20 -12.37 38.32
C ARG A 695 -3.29 -11.33 38.99
N LYS A 696 -3.57 -10.96 40.24
CA LYS A 696 -2.71 -10.08 41.05
C LYS A 696 -2.25 -10.81 42.31
N LYS A 697 -0.94 -11.02 42.44
CA LYS A 697 -0.31 -11.79 43.53
C LYS A 697 -1.03 -13.14 43.77
N GLY A 698 -1.21 -13.92 42.70
CA GLY A 698 -1.89 -15.23 42.71
C GLY A 698 -3.42 -15.19 42.80
N LYS A 699 -4.04 -14.11 43.29
CA LYS A 699 -5.50 -13.99 43.43
C LYS A 699 -6.15 -13.46 42.14
N LYS A 700 -7.32 -13.99 41.76
CA LYS A 700 -8.12 -13.49 40.63
C LYS A 700 -8.91 -12.25 41.09
N VAL A 701 -8.73 -11.11 40.44
CA VAL A 701 -9.35 -9.82 40.82
C VAL A 701 -10.07 -9.22 39.61
N ALA A 702 -11.34 -8.82 39.75
CA ALA A 702 -12.12 -8.22 38.66
C ALA A 702 -11.53 -6.87 38.20
N LEU A 703 -11.58 -6.59 36.89
CA LEU A 703 -11.17 -5.29 36.35
C LEU A 703 -12.16 -4.19 36.75
N LYS A 704 -11.63 -3.10 37.32
CA LYS A 704 -12.39 -1.88 37.66
C LYS A 704 -12.18 -0.73 36.67
N LYS A 705 -11.22 -0.87 35.75
CA LYS A 705 -10.95 0.04 34.64
C LYS A 705 -11.12 -0.74 33.34
N THR A 706 -11.44 -0.03 32.27
CA THR A 706 -11.35 -0.56 30.90
C THR A 706 -9.91 -1.02 30.64
N PRO A 707 -9.69 -2.25 30.13
CA PRO A 707 -8.36 -2.72 29.76
C PRO A 707 -7.88 -2.02 28.48
N GLU A 708 -6.58 -2.14 28.22
CA GLU A 708 -5.99 -1.74 26.95
C GLU A 708 -6.16 -2.84 25.87
N VAL A 709 -6.00 -2.46 24.60
CA VAL A 709 -5.91 -3.47 23.52
C VAL A 709 -4.62 -4.27 23.70
N ASP A 710 -4.67 -5.54 23.33
CA ASP A 710 -3.67 -6.58 23.57
C ASP A 710 -3.42 -6.96 25.05
N GLU A 711 -4.12 -6.36 26.02
CA GLU A 711 -3.99 -6.73 27.44
C GLU A 711 -4.47 -8.17 27.69
N THR A 712 -3.63 -8.98 28.34
CA THR A 712 -3.99 -10.33 28.79
C THR A 712 -4.85 -10.27 30.06
N VAL A 713 -6.08 -10.75 29.93
CA VAL A 713 -7.11 -10.82 30.97
C VAL A 713 -7.54 -12.28 31.19
N MET A 714 -8.38 -12.49 32.20
CA MET A 714 -9.15 -13.71 32.38
C MET A 714 -10.63 -13.40 32.18
N ALA A 715 -11.26 -14.06 31.22
CA ALA A 715 -12.63 -13.82 30.81
C ALA A 715 -13.58 -14.84 31.44
N ARG A 716 -14.73 -14.37 31.93
CA ARG A 716 -15.83 -15.25 32.34
C ARG A 716 -16.61 -15.73 31.12
N TRP A 717 -16.69 -17.04 30.92
CA TRP A 717 -17.31 -17.66 29.75
C TRP A 717 -18.21 -18.85 30.10
N GLY A 718 -19.12 -19.18 29.17
CA GLY A 718 -20.08 -20.27 29.27
C GLY A 718 -21.16 -20.12 30.35
N SER A 719 -22.19 -20.96 30.28
CA SER A 719 -23.30 -21.03 31.26
C SER A 719 -22.83 -21.18 32.72
N LYS A 720 -21.72 -21.89 32.94
CA LYS A 720 -21.10 -22.18 34.24
C LYS A 720 -20.30 -20.99 34.80
N GLY A 721 -19.96 -20.01 33.96
CA GLY A 721 -19.22 -18.82 34.36
C GLY A 721 -17.76 -19.10 34.74
N ASP A 722 -17.14 -20.09 34.12
CA ASP A 722 -15.73 -20.44 34.29
C ASP A 722 -14.80 -19.35 33.74
N LEU A 723 -13.53 -19.35 34.20
CA LEU A 723 -12.58 -18.26 33.95
C LEU A 723 -11.38 -18.72 33.11
N TYR A 724 -11.43 -18.40 31.82
CA TYR A 724 -10.45 -18.74 30.80
C TYR A 724 -9.44 -17.60 30.59
N ASN A 725 -8.26 -17.89 30.04
CA ASN A 725 -7.32 -16.83 29.66
C ASN A 725 -7.77 -16.20 28.34
N ALA A 726 -7.64 -14.89 28.20
CA ALA A 726 -8.01 -14.19 26.97
C ALA A 726 -7.16 -12.92 26.75
N LYS A 727 -7.05 -12.50 25.49
CA LYS A 727 -6.39 -11.26 25.06
C LYS A 727 -7.44 -10.27 24.57
N VAL A 728 -7.37 -9.00 24.97
CA VAL A 728 -8.29 -7.97 24.47
C VAL A 728 -7.93 -7.60 23.03
N LEU A 729 -8.86 -7.74 22.09
CA LEU A 729 -8.65 -7.34 20.69
C LEU A 729 -9.18 -5.93 20.38
N LYS A 730 -10.21 -5.48 21.10
CA LYS A 730 -10.92 -4.24 20.80
C LYS A 730 -11.64 -3.71 22.03
N VAL A 731 -11.83 -2.39 22.11
CA VAL A 731 -12.62 -1.73 23.17
C VAL A 731 -13.72 -0.89 22.52
N VAL A 732 -14.96 -1.02 22.99
CA VAL A 732 -16.13 -0.32 22.43
C VAL A 732 -17.09 0.18 23.52
N ARG A 733 -17.84 1.25 23.25
CA ARG A 733 -18.94 1.73 24.11
C ARG A 733 -20.24 1.62 23.32
N THR A 734 -21.15 0.75 23.75
CA THR A 734 -22.21 0.25 22.86
C THR A 734 -23.48 -0.18 23.58
N ASN A 735 -24.58 -0.09 22.84
CA ASN A 735 -25.79 -0.87 23.05
C ASN A 735 -25.57 -2.29 22.50
N ALA A 736 -25.95 -3.31 23.26
CA ALA A 736 -25.69 -4.72 22.93
C ALA A 736 -26.72 -5.67 23.57
N CYS A 737 -26.89 -6.86 22.98
CA CYS A 737 -27.68 -7.94 23.56
C CYS A 737 -26.82 -9.15 23.92
N TYR A 738 -27.08 -9.76 25.08
CA TYR A 738 -26.60 -11.10 25.45
C TYR A 738 -27.57 -12.12 24.88
N VAL A 739 -27.08 -13.15 24.20
CA VAL A 739 -27.91 -14.09 23.43
C VAL A 739 -27.47 -15.54 23.59
N HIS A 740 -28.42 -16.47 23.58
CA HIS A 740 -28.19 -17.92 23.61
C HIS A 740 -28.26 -18.51 22.19
N TYR A 741 -27.26 -19.27 21.74
CA TYR A 741 -27.25 -19.81 20.38
C TYR A 741 -27.99 -21.14 20.22
N LEU A 742 -29.18 -21.11 19.58
CA LEU A 742 -30.09 -22.25 19.38
C LEU A 742 -29.55 -23.42 18.50
N LYS A 743 -28.29 -23.39 18.08
CA LYS A 743 -27.62 -24.46 17.29
C LYS A 743 -26.43 -25.10 18.00
N TYR A 744 -25.89 -24.42 19.00
CA TYR A 744 -24.79 -24.92 19.83
C TYR A 744 -25.41 -25.37 21.16
N GLU A 745 -24.67 -26.07 22.01
CA GLU A 745 -25.25 -26.64 23.23
C GLU A 745 -25.62 -25.56 24.26
N LYS A 746 -26.29 -25.96 25.35
CA LYS A 746 -26.82 -25.05 26.40
C LYS A 746 -25.79 -24.16 27.10
N ASP A 747 -24.50 -24.34 26.81
CA ASP A 747 -23.40 -23.58 27.39
C ASP A 747 -22.98 -22.36 26.54
N TRP A 748 -23.57 -22.16 25.36
CA TRP A 748 -23.15 -21.13 24.38
C TRP A 748 -23.98 -19.85 24.42
N ASP A 749 -23.59 -18.92 25.29
CA ASP A 749 -24.12 -17.55 25.38
C ASP A 749 -23.02 -16.50 25.08
N GLN A 750 -23.32 -15.44 24.31
CA GLN A 750 -22.36 -14.35 23.99
C GLN A 750 -23.03 -12.97 23.92
N TRP A 751 -22.25 -11.88 23.98
CA TRP A 751 -22.78 -10.52 23.67
C TRP A 751 -22.57 -10.13 22.21
N ILE A 752 -23.61 -9.54 21.62
CA ILE A 752 -23.69 -9.17 20.21
C ILE A 752 -24.01 -7.68 20.06
N LEU A 753 -23.22 -7.02 19.20
CA LEU A 753 -23.37 -5.63 18.77
C LEU A 753 -24.35 -5.48 17.60
N PRO A 754 -25.02 -4.31 17.41
CA PRO A 754 -26.08 -4.12 16.41
C PRO A 754 -25.72 -4.54 14.99
N GLY A 755 -24.50 -4.24 14.54
CA GLY A 755 -24.05 -4.50 13.16
C GLY A 755 -23.99 -5.98 12.79
N HIS A 756 -24.02 -6.89 13.77
CA HIS A 756 -24.03 -8.33 13.55
C HIS A 756 -25.47 -8.90 13.57
N ILE A 757 -26.48 -8.10 13.92
CA ILE A 757 -27.89 -8.50 13.94
C ILE A 757 -28.51 -8.15 12.59
N PHE A 758 -28.70 -9.14 11.72
CA PHE A 758 -29.22 -8.94 10.37
C PHE A 758 -30.74 -9.12 10.27
N ARG A 759 -31.40 -9.68 11.30
CA ARG A 759 -32.85 -9.96 11.30
C ARG A 759 -33.40 -10.19 12.70
N LYS A 760 -34.66 -9.81 12.95
CA LYS A 760 -35.52 -10.37 13.99
C LYS A 760 -36.48 -11.40 13.37
N TYR A 761 -36.71 -12.53 14.02
CA TYR A 761 -37.76 -13.48 13.64
C TYR A 761 -39.04 -13.18 14.43
N PRO A 762 -40.23 -13.49 13.89
CA PRO A 762 -41.45 -13.48 14.71
C PRO A 762 -41.38 -14.59 15.76
N ASP A 763 -42.10 -14.38 16.86
CA ASP A 763 -42.32 -15.42 17.88
C ASP A 763 -43.10 -16.60 17.27
N PRO A 764 -42.85 -17.85 17.74
CA PRO A 764 -43.47 -19.07 17.21
C PRO A 764 -44.92 -19.30 17.66
#